data_AF-A0A412PQV9-F1
#
_entry.id   AF-A0A412PQV9-F1
#
_cell.length_a   1.000
_cell.length_b   1.000
_cell.length_c   1.000
_cell.angle_alpha   90.00
_cell.angle_beta   90.00
_cell.angle_gamma   90.00
#
_symmetry.space_group_name_H-M   'P 1'
#
loop_
_entity.id
_entity.type
_entity.pdbx_description
1 polymer ?
#
loop_
_entity_poly.entity_id
_entity_poly.type
_entity_poly.pdbx_seq_one_letter_code
_entity_poly.pdbx_strand_id
1 'polypeptide(L)'
;MIPYKKTLKAARKTFQSSLKSSRIHYRREKKAVQIALPKKRFLTRRAEKAEAKEQRKTLKEAYQDEKAAATETFKEFIAYVSPRWLKAKEIRKYRLPQARNRLKLARRHLAEVKLEEKEKTVNPKFTYHKESKETKTSRFQFQKEKNFDRLQAEKEVTSAKREVHQLKKAHKAKKTSTKVKRGLRFLASESLDVVAQDDDLDGLRTLKDTSLKGRRYARFTYQSGKVVVKGGQTGHRFAKNKIAHGKERYQNFKKGKGWKRQKPLKPRRRYQTFLKQAGKQGIAGFSKIIQAIKGSLTFFSALITNPMTWVVSGLLFLFLLMMSFVMGISGTSLIQQDEIELTKSYTHLTWEDAEHTRTNDKGITYYTKIDEVMAFMNHKYQDYALDEVMEESPQTYQAYLSQLWQDLNGGSSIQSMSDLTKNPPYKLSDEERADLKELSEEGTYLSLQELENPFQGQTEDDALTMTVRYGYEVMDEKPMLHHHITLEAKENQVIVAPMDGKVSLDGDNLILTSGKGINKTQFTLYNVHTGRVTAGQRVQAGEVIGQTKDGTGLKVTYQKVDDDTDKLVYVNPAFYFPKVIQLQTTIIPAIGQFGGDEFARAKAIYEYLRSQGATNQAIAAILGNWSVESSINPKRAEGDYLSPPVGARENSWDDEGWLSLGGPAIYNGRYPNILRRGLGLGQWTDTADGSRRHTLLLEYAKRKNQKWYNLGLQLDFMLHGDSPYYTNWLKEYFKHSGSPASLAQLFLIYWEGNSGDKLLERQTRATEWYYQIEKGFSQPNGGTAQSDPKALEAVRGDFYDNSIPGGGDGMGYAYGQCTWGVAARINQLGLKLKGRNGEKIPIINTMGNGQDWVRTAASLGGETGTIPKAGAIVSFAGGQYGHVAFVEKVYPDGSFLISETNYNGNPNYTFRKLSGVDSTISFAYTTK
;
A
#
# COMPACT_ATOMS: atom_id res chain seq x y z
N MET A 1 -12.76 5.08 37.08
CA MET A 1 -13.79 4.67 36.08
C MET A 1 -14.80 3.61 36.60
N ILE A 2 -14.41 2.72 37.52
CA ILE A 2 -15.25 1.71 38.21
C ILE A 2 -16.42 2.27 39.08
N PRO A 3 -16.35 3.49 39.69
CA PRO A 3 -17.41 3.97 40.60
C PRO A 3 -18.79 4.11 39.95
N TYR A 4 -18.84 4.62 38.72
CA TYR A 4 -20.10 4.92 38.01
C TYR A 4 -20.92 3.68 37.64
N LYS A 5 -20.29 2.51 37.47
CA LYS A 5 -20.99 1.26 37.12
C LYS A 5 -21.68 0.65 38.35
N LYS A 6 -21.04 0.73 39.52
CA LYS A 6 -21.61 0.29 40.80
C LYS A 6 -22.78 1.18 41.21
N THR A 7 -22.63 2.51 41.13
CA THR A 7 -23.70 3.47 41.47
C THR A 7 -24.90 3.37 40.54
N LEU A 8 -24.71 3.18 39.22
CA LEU A 8 -25.81 2.98 38.27
C LEU A 8 -26.57 1.66 38.50
N LYS A 9 -25.88 0.59 38.95
CA LYS A 9 -26.52 -0.68 39.31
C LYS A 9 -27.38 -0.53 40.56
N ALA A 10 -26.89 0.21 41.56
CA ALA A 10 -27.64 0.55 42.78
C ALA A 10 -28.89 1.38 42.45
N ALA A 11 -28.75 2.49 41.71
CA ALA A 11 -29.88 3.34 41.33
C ALA A 11 -30.98 2.58 40.54
N ARG A 12 -30.60 1.65 39.65
CA ARG A 12 -31.56 0.77 38.96
C ARG A 12 -32.30 -0.17 39.91
N LYS A 13 -31.60 -0.75 40.90
CA LYS A 13 -32.23 -1.60 41.93
C LYS A 13 -33.20 -0.79 42.78
N THR A 14 -32.80 0.40 43.23
CA THR A 14 -33.66 1.30 44.02
C THR A 14 -34.91 1.69 43.25
N PHE A 15 -34.78 2.10 41.98
CA PHE A 15 -35.92 2.45 41.12
C PHE A 15 -36.87 1.26 40.87
N GLN A 16 -36.33 0.05 40.67
CA GLN A 16 -37.17 -1.14 40.52
C GLN A 16 -37.87 -1.54 41.81
N SER A 17 -37.19 -1.38 42.95
CA SER A 17 -37.74 -1.68 44.28
C SER A 17 -38.86 -0.71 44.62
N SER A 18 -38.68 0.60 44.43
CA SER A 18 -39.73 1.61 44.68
C SER A 18 -40.97 1.42 43.82
N LEU A 19 -40.80 1.10 42.53
CA LEU A 19 -41.94 0.76 41.66
C LEU A 19 -42.65 -0.54 42.09
N LYS A 20 -41.90 -1.52 42.63
CA LYS A 20 -42.46 -2.78 43.10
C LYS A 20 -43.20 -2.58 44.43
N SER A 21 -42.63 -1.85 45.39
CA SER A 21 -43.25 -1.56 46.68
C SER A 21 -44.54 -0.76 46.51
N SER A 22 -44.50 0.33 45.73
CA SER A 22 -45.68 1.16 45.43
C SER A 22 -46.80 0.35 44.75
N ARG A 23 -46.46 -0.55 43.81
CA ARG A 23 -47.44 -1.44 43.16
C ARG A 23 -48.03 -2.48 44.12
N ILE A 24 -47.23 -3.03 45.04
CA ILE A 24 -47.69 -3.99 46.05
C ILE A 24 -48.62 -3.28 47.04
N HIS A 25 -48.22 -2.10 47.52
CA HIS A 25 -49.01 -1.26 48.41
C HIS A 25 -50.38 -0.95 47.80
N TYR A 26 -50.41 -0.39 46.58
CA TYR A 26 -51.67 -0.13 45.86
C TYR A 26 -52.55 -1.37 45.68
N ARG A 27 -51.95 -2.54 45.37
CA ARG A 27 -52.71 -3.80 45.21
C ARG A 27 -53.29 -4.28 46.54
N ARG A 28 -52.56 -4.14 47.63
CA ARG A 28 -53.00 -4.52 48.99
C ARG A 28 -54.15 -3.65 49.43
N GLU A 29 -53.99 -2.32 49.34
CA GLU A 29 -55.03 -1.35 49.73
C GLU A 29 -56.27 -1.46 48.85
N LYS A 30 -56.10 -1.58 47.52
CA LYS A 30 -57.23 -1.81 46.61
C LYS A 30 -58.00 -3.09 46.95
N LYS A 31 -57.30 -4.16 47.34
CA LYS A 31 -57.92 -5.43 47.74
C LYS A 31 -58.64 -5.27 49.09
N ALA A 32 -58.08 -4.52 50.04
CA ALA A 32 -58.72 -4.19 51.32
C ALA A 32 -60.04 -3.42 51.10
N VAL A 33 -60.03 -2.38 50.26
CA VAL A 33 -61.24 -1.63 49.87
C VAL A 33 -62.26 -2.51 49.12
N GLN A 34 -61.79 -3.54 48.39
CA GLN A 34 -62.68 -4.49 47.72
C GLN A 34 -63.29 -5.53 48.66
N ILE A 35 -62.58 -5.91 49.73
CA ILE A 35 -63.06 -6.84 50.76
C ILE A 35 -64.02 -6.15 51.74
N ALA A 36 -63.78 -4.87 52.04
CA ALA A 36 -64.64 -4.05 52.90
C ALA A 36 -66.03 -3.78 52.29
N LEU A 37 -66.23 -4.05 50.99
CA LEU A 37 -67.55 -3.99 50.34
C LEU A 37 -68.32 -5.30 50.60
N PRO A 38 -69.49 -5.27 51.28
CA PRO A 38 -70.23 -6.48 51.63
C PRO A 38 -70.74 -7.20 50.36
N LYS A 39 -70.42 -8.49 50.23
CA LYS A 39 -70.77 -9.32 49.07
C LYS A 39 -72.25 -9.73 48.97
N LYS A 40 -73.05 -9.52 50.03
CA LYS A 40 -74.47 -9.88 50.08
C LYS A 40 -75.25 -8.91 50.99
N ARG A 41 -75.87 -7.89 50.39
CA ARG A 41 -77.15 -7.30 50.82
C ARG A 41 -77.70 -6.43 49.70
N PHE A 42 -79.00 -6.59 49.43
CA PHE A 42 -79.74 -5.99 48.29
C PHE A 42 -79.89 -4.46 48.36
N LEU A 43 -79.25 -3.79 49.33
CA LEU A 43 -79.24 -2.34 49.52
C LEU A 43 -77.85 -1.86 49.98
N THR A 44 -76.78 -2.14 49.22
CA THR A 44 -75.57 -1.28 49.34
C THR A 44 -76.00 0.14 48.96
N ARG A 45 -76.00 1.08 49.93
CA ARG A 45 -76.36 2.48 49.67
C ARG A 45 -75.49 3.02 48.54
N ARG A 46 -76.07 3.77 47.59
CA ARG A 46 -75.30 4.45 46.51
C ARG A 46 -74.09 5.22 47.08
N ALA A 47 -74.22 5.75 48.30
CA ALA A 47 -73.17 6.41 49.07
C ALA A 47 -71.94 5.52 49.32
N GLU A 48 -72.08 4.30 49.84
CA GLU A 48 -70.94 3.40 50.15
C GLU A 48 -70.19 2.95 48.88
N LYS A 49 -70.92 2.75 47.77
CA LYS A 49 -70.30 2.47 46.46
C LYS A 49 -69.59 3.69 45.88
N ALA A 50 -70.11 4.90 46.12
CA ALA A 50 -69.47 6.15 45.72
C ALA A 50 -68.19 6.40 46.54
N GLU A 51 -68.25 6.17 47.86
CA GLU A 51 -67.12 6.30 48.77
C GLU A 51 -65.99 5.29 48.45
N ALA A 52 -66.31 4.02 48.20
CA ALA A 52 -65.33 3.04 47.76
C ALA A 52 -64.74 3.35 46.37
N LYS A 53 -65.50 4.03 45.49
CA LYS A 53 -65.01 4.51 44.19
C LYS A 53 -64.06 5.69 44.36
N GLU A 54 -64.34 6.59 45.31
CA GLU A 54 -63.51 7.72 45.66
C GLU A 54 -62.21 7.28 46.34
N GLN A 55 -62.27 6.37 47.32
CA GLN A 55 -61.09 5.75 47.93
C GLN A 55 -60.21 5.01 46.92
N ARG A 56 -60.82 4.34 45.92
CA ARG A 56 -60.04 3.73 44.82
C ARG A 56 -59.40 4.78 43.91
N LYS A 57 -60.02 5.95 43.75
CA LYS A 57 -59.50 7.06 42.95
C LYS A 57 -58.31 7.69 43.67
N THR A 58 -58.43 8.00 44.96
CA THR A 58 -57.35 8.56 45.78
C THR A 58 -56.16 7.60 45.88
N LEU A 59 -56.39 6.29 46.11
CA LEU A 59 -55.33 5.28 46.09
C LEU A 59 -54.62 5.17 44.73
N LYS A 60 -55.36 5.37 43.64
CA LYS A 60 -54.79 5.36 42.28
C LYS A 60 -53.97 6.63 42.03
N GLU A 61 -54.41 7.78 42.52
CA GLU A 61 -53.69 9.06 42.45
C GLU A 61 -52.39 8.98 43.24
N ALA A 62 -52.44 8.58 44.51
CA ALA A 62 -51.24 8.37 45.35
C ALA A 62 -50.23 7.40 44.71
N TYR A 63 -50.71 6.31 44.10
CA TYR A 63 -49.85 5.39 43.33
C TYR A 63 -49.21 6.04 42.10
N GLN A 64 -49.92 6.93 41.38
CA GLN A 64 -49.30 7.66 40.27
C GLN A 64 -48.27 8.66 40.76
N ASP A 65 -48.52 9.32 41.90
CA ASP A 65 -47.62 10.32 42.47
C ASP A 65 -46.32 9.69 42.97
N GLU A 66 -46.38 8.58 43.72
CA GLU A 66 -45.19 7.81 44.13
C GLU A 66 -44.39 7.31 42.92
N LYS A 67 -45.08 6.85 41.89
CA LYS A 67 -44.46 6.40 40.65
C LYS A 67 -43.83 7.55 39.87
N ALA A 68 -44.45 8.73 39.88
CA ALA A 68 -43.92 9.94 39.27
C ALA A 68 -42.65 10.40 40.00
N ALA A 69 -42.71 10.49 41.33
CA ALA A 69 -41.58 10.84 42.20
C ALA A 69 -40.38 9.91 41.95
N ALA A 70 -40.59 8.58 42.02
CA ALA A 70 -39.53 7.61 41.74
C ALA A 70 -38.96 7.72 40.31
N THR A 71 -39.80 8.11 39.34
CA THR A 71 -39.37 8.32 37.96
C THR A 71 -38.53 9.59 37.81
N GLU A 72 -38.85 10.67 38.51
CA GLU A 72 -38.06 11.90 38.52
C GLU A 72 -36.70 11.69 39.20
N THR A 73 -36.64 11.04 40.36
CA THR A 73 -35.35 10.73 41.02
C THR A 73 -34.44 9.90 40.10
N PHE A 74 -35.01 8.92 39.39
CA PHE A 74 -34.25 8.11 38.44
C PHE A 74 -33.80 8.91 37.21
N LYS A 75 -34.65 9.81 36.71
CA LYS A 75 -34.37 10.72 35.58
C LYS A 75 -33.23 11.69 35.90
N GLU A 76 -33.20 12.24 37.10
CA GLU A 76 -32.13 13.12 37.59
C GLU A 76 -30.81 12.37 37.69
N PHE A 77 -30.83 11.18 38.30
CA PHE A 77 -29.63 10.35 38.45
C PHE A 77 -28.98 10.02 37.09
N ILE A 78 -29.78 9.63 36.09
CA ILE A 78 -29.23 9.27 34.77
C ILE A 78 -28.89 10.48 33.89
N ALA A 79 -29.25 11.71 34.30
CA ALA A 79 -29.09 12.93 33.51
C ALA A 79 -27.63 13.26 33.18
N TYR A 80 -26.67 12.76 33.98
CA TYR A 80 -25.23 12.96 33.77
C TYR A 80 -24.50 11.65 33.42
N VAL A 81 -25.23 10.54 33.31
CA VAL A 81 -24.65 9.24 32.96
C VAL A 81 -24.40 9.18 31.44
N SER A 82 -23.21 8.72 31.06
CA SER A 82 -22.82 8.55 29.66
C SER A 82 -23.77 7.60 28.92
N PRO A 83 -24.20 7.94 27.68
CA PRO A 83 -25.11 7.12 26.87
C PRO A 83 -24.62 5.69 26.62
N ARG A 84 -23.31 5.43 26.75
CA ARG A 84 -22.70 4.10 26.63
C ARG A 84 -23.18 3.13 27.71
N TRP A 85 -23.50 3.60 28.91
CA TRP A 85 -23.89 2.76 30.06
C TRP A 85 -25.41 2.58 30.24
N LEU A 86 -26.22 3.35 29.51
CA LEU A 86 -27.68 3.31 29.59
C LEU A 86 -28.29 2.24 28.68
N LYS A 87 -29.39 1.62 29.10
CA LYS A 87 -30.13 0.66 28.25
C LYS A 87 -30.88 1.41 27.12
N ALA A 88 -31.14 0.75 26.00
CA ALA A 88 -31.87 1.36 24.88
C ALA A 88 -33.23 1.96 25.28
N LYS A 89 -33.95 1.26 26.18
CA LYS A 89 -35.23 1.73 26.75
C LYS A 89 -35.06 2.96 27.64
N GLU A 90 -33.99 3.03 28.45
CA GLU A 90 -33.69 4.18 29.32
C GLU A 90 -33.36 5.43 28.49
N ILE A 91 -32.57 5.25 27.42
CA ILE A 91 -32.25 6.33 26.47
C ILE A 91 -33.53 6.86 25.81
N ARG A 92 -34.40 5.97 25.31
CA ARG A 92 -35.64 6.36 24.62
C ARG A 92 -36.67 7.01 25.56
N LYS A 93 -36.88 6.44 26.76
CA LYS A 93 -37.99 6.82 27.64
C LYS A 93 -37.67 8.02 28.53
N TYR A 94 -36.41 8.21 28.91
CA TYR A 94 -36.03 9.22 29.91
C TYR A 94 -35.04 10.26 29.36
N ARG A 95 -33.88 9.83 28.82
CA ARG A 95 -32.80 10.77 28.45
C ARG A 95 -33.03 11.54 27.14
N LEU A 96 -33.57 10.90 26.12
CA LEU A 96 -33.84 11.57 24.84
C LEU A 96 -34.92 12.66 24.96
N PRO A 97 -36.02 12.47 25.71
CA PRO A 97 -36.94 13.56 26.04
C PRO A 97 -36.29 14.72 26.81
N GLN A 98 -35.48 14.44 27.84
CA GLN A 98 -34.76 15.47 28.60
C GLN A 98 -33.83 16.30 27.70
N ALA A 99 -33.01 15.66 26.86
CA ALA A 99 -32.10 16.36 25.96
C ALA A 99 -32.84 17.20 24.89
N ARG A 100 -34.01 16.74 24.44
CA ARG A 100 -34.87 17.53 23.53
C ARG A 100 -35.47 18.75 24.22
N ASN A 101 -35.89 18.61 25.48
CA ASN A 101 -36.37 19.74 26.28
C ASN A 101 -35.25 20.77 26.54
N ARG A 102 -34.03 20.32 26.86
CA ARG A 102 -32.85 21.20 26.99
C ARG A 102 -32.54 21.94 25.69
N LEU A 103 -32.58 21.25 24.55
CA LEU A 103 -32.40 21.89 23.25
C LEU A 103 -33.51 22.92 22.94
N LYS A 104 -34.75 22.64 23.37
CA LYS A 104 -35.87 23.59 23.22
C LYS A 104 -35.66 24.84 24.08
N LEU A 105 -35.23 24.68 25.34
CA LEU A 105 -34.92 25.79 26.24
C LEU A 105 -33.72 26.61 25.75
N ALA A 106 -32.61 25.98 25.36
CA ALA A 106 -31.44 26.68 24.83
C ALA A 106 -31.76 27.48 23.55
N ARG A 107 -32.66 26.98 22.70
CA ARG A 107 -33.13 27.72 21.51
C ARG A 107 -33.98 28.93 21.85
N ARG A 108 -34.77 28.87 22.94
CA ARG A 108 -35.55 30.01 23.44
C ARG A 108 -34.62 31.06 24.03
N HIS A 109 -33.66 30.65 24.86
CA HIS A 109 -32.63 31.53 25.41
C HIS A 109 -31.84 32.25 24.30
N LEU A 110 -31.39 31.53 23.26
CA LEU A 110 -30.73 32.15 22.11
C LEU A 110 -31.63 33.13 21.33
N ALA A 111 -32.95 32.92 21.33
CA ALA A 111 -33.89 33.83 20.68
C ALA A 111 -34.10 35.10 21.52
N GLU A 112 -34.18 34.98 22.84
CA GLU A 112 -34.28 36.09 23.80
C GLU A 112 -33.02 36.98 23.73
N VAL A 113 -31.82 36.40 23.81
CA VAL A 113 -30.56 37.15 23.68
C VAL A 113 -30.44 37.90 22.33
N LYS A 114 -30.97 37.30 21.25
CA LYS A 114 -31.01 37.95 19.92
C LYS A 114 -32.04 39.07 19.83
N LEU A 115 -33.10 39.04 20.64
CA LEU A 115 -34.09 40.10 20.73
C LEU A 115 -33.51 41.27 21.54
N GLU A 116 -32.88 40.99 22.68
CA GLU A 116 -32.20 42.00 23.50
C GLU A 116 -31.05 42.72 22.76
N GLU A 117 -30.26 41.98 21.98
CA GLU A 117 -29.22 42.58 21.12
C GLU A 117 -29.82 43.53 20.09
N LYS A 118 -30.98 43.18 19.51
CA LYS A 118 -31.69 44.04 18.56
C LYS A 118 -32.25 45.29 19.23
N GLU A 119 -32.83 45.17 20.42
CA GLU A 119 -33.35 46.31 21.19
C GLU A 119 -32.22 47.27 21.60
N LYS A 120 -31.04 46.76 22.00
CA LYS A 120 -29.86 47.58 22.29
C LYS A 120 -29.28 48.28 21.05
N THR A 121 -29.35 47.67 19.85
CA THR A 121 -28.90 48.31 18.60
C THR A 121 -29.83 49.41 18.07
N VAL A 122 -31.08 49.49 18.53
CA VAL A 122 -32.07 50.49 18.07
C VAL A 122 -31.95 51.83 18.81
N ASN A 123 -31.12 51.92 19.86
CA ASN A 123 -30.92 53.17 20.60
C ASN A 123 -29.50 53.79 20.41
N PRO A 124 -29.11 54.25 19.20
CA PRO A 124 -27.89 55.04 19.04
C PRO A 124 -28.21 56.54 19.00
N LYS A 125 -27.86 57.28 20.06
CA LYS A 125 -27.67 58.73 19.97
C LYS A 125 -26.28 59.00 19.38
N PHE A 126 -26.25 59.66 18.21
CA PHE A 126 -25.12 60.41 17.60
C PHE A 126 -23.85 59.57 17.24
N THR A 127 -23.15 59.67 16.11
CA THR A 127 -23.07 60.66 15.02
C THR A 127 -22.46 60.01 13.76
N TYR A 128 -22.59 60.71 12.64
CA TYR A 128 -22.20 60.40 11.25
C TYR A 128 -20.75 59.92 11.01
N HIS A 129 -20.58 58.92 10.14
CA HIS A 129 -19.95 59.10 8.81
C HIS A 129 -20.28 57.91 7.89
N LYS A 130 -20.55 58.25 6.62
CA LYS A 130 -21.07 57.38 5.56
C LYS A 130 -20.06 57.40 4.42
N GLU A 131 -19.58 56.22 4.01
CA GLU A 131 -19.14 55.80 2.66
C GLU A 131 -18.50 54.40 2.79
N SER A 132 -18.58 53.44 1.87
CA SER A 132 -19.33 53.20 0.64
C SER A 132 -19.37 51.67 0.45
N LYS A 133 -20.38 51.14 -0.25
CA LYS A 133 -20.60 49.70 -0.44
C LYS A 133 -19.49 49.05 -1.28
N GLU A 134 -18.76 48.11 -0.70
CA GLU A 134 -18.02 47.09 -1.46
C GLU A 134 -18.71 45.73 -1.42
N THR A 135 -18.75 45.13 -2.61
CA THR A 135 -19.48 43.94 -2.99
C THR A 135 -18.73 42.68 -2.52
N LYS A 136 -19.50 41.72 -2.02
CA LYS A 136 -19.03 40.50 -1.35
C LYS A 136 -18.38 39.52 -2.33
N THR A 137 -17.13 39.14 -2.11
CA THR A 137 -16.61 37.75 -2.27
C THR A 137 -15.26 37.57 -1.59
N SER A 138 -15.27 37.15 -0.32
CA SER A 138 -14.14 36.49 0.35
C SER A 138 -14.68 35.69 1.54
N ARG A 139 -14.34 34.40 1.61
CA ARG A 139 -14.87 33.42 2.59
C ARG A 139 -14.14 33.46 3.95
N PHE A 140 -13.36 34.50 4.20
CA PHE A 140 -12.62 34.71 5.43
C PHE A 140 -12.74 36.17 5.87
N GLN A 141 -13.84 36.50 6.54
CA GLN A 141 -13.93 37.68 7.39
C GLN A 141 -14.23 37.22 8.80
N PHE A 142 -13.29 37.54 9.71
CA PHE A 142 -13.51 37.49 11.15
C PHE A 142 -14.79 38.27 11.45
N GLN A 143 -15.81 37.54 11.92
CA GLN A 143 -17.10 38.12 12.26
C GLN A 143 -16.89 39.12 13.40
N LYS A 144 -17.44 40.33 13.24
CA LYS A 144 -17.81 41.27 14.31
C LYS A 144 -17.93 40.55 15.65
N GLU A 145 -17.12 40.93 16.62
CA GLU A 145 -17.08 40.30 17.95
C GLU A 145 -18.50 40.16 18.50
N LYS A 146 -18.97 38.91 18.56
CA LYS A 146 -20.28 38.60 19.13
C LYS A 146 -20.19 38.83 20.63
N ASN A 147 -21.18 39.50 21.20
CA ASN A 147 -21.25 39.72 22.64
C ASN A 147 -21.17 38.39 23.41
N PHE A 148 -20.56 38.40 24.59
CA PHE A 148 -20.27 37.20 25.38
C PHE A 148 -21.52 36.33 25.63
N ASP A 149 -22.65 36.97 25.95
CA ASP A 149 -23.94 36.30 26.19
C ASP A 149 -24.45 35.55 24.95
N ARG A 150 -24.22 36.10 23.76
CA ARG A 150 -24.58 35.45 22.48
C ARG A 150 -23.69 34.25 22.19
N LEU A 151 -22.40 34.35 22.49
CA LEU A 151 -21.48 33.22 22.36
C LEU A 151 -21.84 32.09 23.33
N GLN A 152 -22.23 32.42 24.56
CA GLN A 152 -22.67 31.46 25.56
C GLN A 152 -23.97 30.77 25.13
N ALA A 153 -24.98 31.51 24.67
CA ALA A 153 -26.24 30.94 24.19
C ALA A 153 -26.05 30.05 22.93
N GLU A 154 -25.16 30.44 21.99
CA GLU A 154 -24.80 29.59 20.84
C GLU A 154 -24.07 28.30 21.28
N LYS A 155 -23.19 28.38 22.29
CA LYS A 155 -22.50 27.23 22.89
C LYS A 155 -23.46 26.27 23.59
N GLU A 156 -24.48 26.77 24.26
CA GLU A 156 -25.56 25.98 24.88
C GLU A 156 -26.40 25.24 23.83
N VAL A 157 -26.78 25.90 22.75
CA VAL A 157 -27.54 25.27 21.65
C VAL A 157 -26.72 24.19 20.96
N THR A 158 -25.44 24.45 20.69
CA THR A 158 -24.54 23.49 20.05
C THR A 158 -24.25 22.28 20.95
N SER A 159 -24.04 22.48 22.25
CA SER A 159 -23.85 21.38 23.21
C SER A 159 -25.10 20.51 23.35
N ALA A 160 -26.29 21.11 23.47
CA ALA A 160 -27.56 20.40 23.53
C ALA A 160 -27.86 19.63 22.22
N LYS A 161 -27.52 20.20 21.06
CA LYS A 161 -27.68 19.54 19.75
C LYS A 161 -26.74 18.33 19.62
N ARG A 162 -25.49 18.45 20.09
CA ARG A 162 -24.52 17.34 20.17
C ARG A 162 -25.02 16.22 21.09
N GLU A 163 -25.56 16.55 22.27
CA GLU A 163 -26.11 15.56 23.20
C GLU A 163 -27.27 14.76 22.57
N VAL A 164 -28.23 15.44 21.93
CA VAL A 164 -29.35 14.78 21.22
C VAL A 164 -28.84 13.87 20.10
N HIS A 165 -27.83 14.30 19.33
CA HIS A 165 -27.24 13.50 18.27
C HIS A 165 -26.53 12.25 18.82
N GLN A 166 -25.73 12.40 19.88
CA GLN A 166 -25.06 11.28 20.55
C GLN A 166 -26.05 10.28 21.13
N LEU A 167 -27.13 10.73 21.76
CA LEU A 167 -28.19 9.87 22.30
C LEU A 167 -28.94 9.11 21.19
N LYS A 168 -29.25 9.76 20.05
CA LYS A 168 -29.84 9.10 18.88
C LYS A 168 -28.91 8.03 18.31
N LYS A 169 -27.62 8.32 18.17
CA LYS A 169 -26.60 7.37 17.69
C LYS A 169 -26.45 6.19 18.66
N ALA A 170 -26.35 6.44 19.95
CA ALA A 170 -26.28 5.41 20.99
C ALA A 170 -27.55 4.55 21.07
N HIS A 171 -28.73 5.14 20.89
CA HIS A 171 -29.98 4.40 20.81
C HIS A 171 -30.05 3.52 19.55
N LYS A 172 -29.67 4.05 18.38
CA LYS A 172 -29.65 3.31 17.10
C LYS A 172 -28.68 2.12 17.16
N ALA A 173 -27.47 2.33 17.67
CA ALA A 173 -26.47 1.28 17.89
C ALA A 173 -26.94 0.18 18.85
N LYS A 174 -27.85 0.51 19.79
CA LYS A 174 -28.43 -0.43 20.75
C LYS A 174 -29.74 -1.06 20.29
N LYS A 175 -30.39 -0.53 19.24
CA LYS A 175 -31.65 -1.04 18.66
C LYS A 175 -31.42 -2.15 17.62
N THR A 176 -30.26 -2.16 16.94
CA THR A 176 -29.85 -3.20 15.95
C THR A 176 -29.40 -4.52 16.59
N SER A 177 -30.12 -4.95 17.63
CA SER A 177 -29.93 -6.20 18.35
C SER A 177 -31.17 -7.08 18.19
N THR A 178 -31.49 -7.44 16.95
CA THR A 178 -32.38 -8.57 16.67
C THR A 178 -31.78 -9.83 17.31
N LYS A 179 -32.66 -10.72 17.78
CA LYS A 179 -32.44 -11.81 18.77
C LYS A 179 -31.11 -12.59 18.68
N VAL A 180 -30.47 -12.68 17.52
CA VAL A 180 -29.15 -13.30 17.27
C VAL A 180 -28.03 -12.73 18.17
N LYS A 181 -27.95 -11.40 18.36
CA LYS A 181 -26.90 -10.79 19.22
C LYS A 181 -27.15 -10.93 20.72
N ARG A 182 -28.33 -11.36 21.15
CA ARG A 182 -28.66 -11.58 22.57
C ARG A 182 -28.22 -12.97 23.04
N GLY A 183 -28.34 -13.98 22.17
CA GLY A 183 -27.74 -15.30 22.39
C GLY A 183 -26.21 -15.21 22.47
N LEU A 184 -25.58 -14.49 21.54
CA LEU A 184 -24.13 -14.25 21.56
C LEU A 184 -23.63 -13.45 22.76
N ARG A 185 -24.43 -12.52 23.31
CA ARG A 185 -24.03 -11.74 24.50
C ARG A 185 -24.25 -12.48 25.82
N PHE A 186 -25.22 -13.39 25.89
CA PHE A 186 -25.42 -14.23 27.07
C PHE A 186 -24.30 -15.28 27.18
N LEU A 187 -23.92 -15.88 26.04
CA LEU A 187 -22.76 -16.77 25.94
C LEU A 187 -21.43 -16.09 26.25
N ALA A 188 -21.27 -14.80 25.92
CA ALA A 188 -20.04 -14.06 26.18
C ALA A 188 -19.93 -13.47 27.61
N SER A 189 -21.04 -13.24 28.32
CA SER A 189 -20.99 -12.62 29.66
C SER A 189 -20.97 -13.61 30.82
N GLU A 190 -21.45 -14.84 30.60
CA GLU A 190 -21.49 -15.87 31.65
C GLU A 190 -20.28 -16.83 31.57
N SER A 191 -19.58 -16.87 30.43
CA SER A 191 -18.31 -17.61 30.27
C SER A 191 -17.07 -16.86 30.73
N LEU A 192 -17.17 -15.55 31.00
CA LEU A 192 -16.03 -14.72 31.42
C LEU A 192 -15.78 -14.73 32.94
N ASP A 193 -16.80 -15.01 33.75
CA ASP A 193 -16.66 -15.04 35.23
C ASP A 193 -16.47 -16.46 35.79
N VAL A 194 -16.67 -17.52 35.00
CA VAL A 194 -16.50 -18.93 35.46
C VAL A 194 -15.11 -19.48 35.13
N VAL A 195 -14.32 -18.83 34.28
CA VAL A 195 -13.02 -19.35 33.78
C VAL A 195 -11.82 -18.68 34.45
N ALA A 196 -12.05 -17.92 35.53
CA ALA A 196 -10.96 -17.32 36.31
C ALA A 196 -10.47 -18.22 37.45
N GLN A 197 -11.00 -19.44 37.62
CA GLN A 197 -10.73 -20.25 38.81
C GLN A 197 -10.29 -21.70 38.61
N ASP A 198 -10.33 -22.29 37.41
CA ASP A 198 -9.87 -23.68 37.23
C ASP A 198 -9.00 -23.85 35.98
N ASP A 199 -7.81 -24.41 36.17
CA ASP A 199 -6.77 -24.61 35.15
C ASP A 199 -6.95 -25.89 34.30
N ASP A 200 -7.99 -26.70 34.55
CA ASP A 200 -8.08 -28.10 34.08
C ASP A 200 -9.06 -28.39 32.91
N LEU A 201 -9.46 -27.39 32.12
CA LEU A 201 -10.39 -27.64 31.00
C LEU A 201 -9.85 -27.15 29.64
N ASP A 202 -8.95 -27.96 29.07
CA ASP A 202 -8.27 -27.72 27.77
C ASP A 202 -9.24 -27.73 26.56
N GLY A 203 -10.47 -28.24 26.70
CA GLY A 203 -11.50 -28.25 25.65
C GLY A 203 -12.24 -26.92 25.43
N LEU A 204 -12.12 -25.94 26.33
CA LEU A 204 -12.81 -24.64 26.26
C LEU A 204 -11.92 -23.50 25.71
N ARG A 205 -10.60 -23.70 25.61
CA ARG A 205 -9.65 -22.73 25.05
C ARG A 205 -9.73 -22.60 23.53
N THR A 206 -10.12 -23.68 22.83
CA THR A 206 -10.42 -23.68 21.38
C THR A 206 -11.55 -22.72 21.01
N LEU A 207 -12.54 -22.51 21.89
CA LEU A 207 -13.62 -21.52 21.69
C LEU A 207 -13.12 -20.07 21.76
N LYS A 208 -12.06 -19.78 22.54
CA LYS A 208 -11.44 -18.44 22.63
C LYS A 208 -10.71 -18.11 21.32
N ASP A 209 -9.93 -19.04 20.79
CA ASP A 209 -9.25 -18.90 19.49
C ASP A 209 -10.24 -18.82 18.33
N THR A 210 -11.33 -19.61 18.38
CA THR A 210 -12.43 -19.53 17.41
C THR A 210 -13.17 -18.19 17.49
N SER A 211 -13.31 -17.60 18.69
CA SER A 211 -13.92 -16.27 18.87
C SER A 211 -13.02 -15.11 18.38
N LEU A 212 -11.69 -15.27 18.48
CA LEU A 212 -10.69 -14.36 17.93
C LEU A 212 -10.68 -14.43 16.39
N LYS A 213 -10.77 -15.63 15.80
CA LYS A 213 -11.03 -15.81 14.35
C LYS A 213 -12.36 -15.18 13.95
N GLY A 214 -13.42 -15.36 14.73
CA GLY A 214 -14.72 -14.70 14.51
C GLY A 214 -14.67 -13.16 14.56
N ARG A 215 -13.82 -12.58 15.41
CA ARG A 215 -13.53 -11.13 15.42
C ARG A 215 -12.72 -10.67 14.20
N ARG A 216 -11.76 -11.49 13.73
CA ARG A 216 -10.99 -11.25 12.49
C ARG A 216 -11.89 -11.28 11.24
N TYR A 217 -12.75 -12.30 11.12
CA TYR A 217 -13.78 -12.35 10.07
C TYR A 217 -14.81 -11.21 10.19
N ALA A 218 -15.15 -10.78 11.41
CA ALA A 218 -15.99 -9.60 11.64
C ALA A 218 -15.30 -8.27 11.23
N ARG A 219 -13.97 -8.16 11.33
CA ARG A 219 -13.18 -7.02 10.81
C ARG A 219 -13.12 -7.04 9.28
N PHE A 220 -12.82 -8.18 8.66
CA PHE A 220 -12.85 -8.38 7.21
C PHE A 220 -14.22 -8.00 6.61
N THR A 221 -15.31 -8.49 7.20
CA THR A 221 -16.69 -8.16 6.78
C THR A 221 -17.09 -6.71 7.02
N TYR A 222 -16.48 -6.04 8.00
CA TYR A 222 -16.70 -4.61 8.25
C TYR A 222 -15.94 -3.71 7.26
N GLN A 223 -14.73 -4.10 6.88
CA GLN A 223 -13.91 -3.40 5.88
C GLN A 223 -14.47 -3.61 4.46
N SER A 224 -14.77 -4.85 4.05
CA SER A 224 -15.50 -5.14 2.80
C SER A 224 -16.92 -4.55 2.78
N GLY A 225 -17.60 -4.49 3.94
CA GLY A 225 -18.89 -3.79 4.07
C GLY A 225 -18.80 -2.26 3.93
N LYS A 226 -17.65 -1.64 4.22
CA LYS A 226 -17.38 -0.22 3.93
C LYS A 226 -17.19 0.04 2.44
N VAL A 227 -16.55 -0.91 1.74
CA VAL A 227 -16.33 -0.89 0.30
C VAL A 227 -17.64 -0.97 -0.47
N VAL A 228 -18.54 -1.89 -0.09
CA VAL A 228 -19.90 -2.00 -0.69
C VAL A 228 -20.72 -0.72 -0.54
N VAL A 229 -20.41 0.12 0.45
CA VAL A 229 -21.08 1.42 0.68
C VAL A 229 -20.36 2.58 -0.03
N LYS A 230 -19.07 2.45 -0.35
CA LYS A 230 -18.29 3.44 -1.11
C LYS A 230 -18.37 3.22 -2.63
N GLY A 231 -18.40 1.97 -3.10
CA GLY A 231 -18.59 1.57 -4.49
C GLY A 231 -20.07 1.55 -4.88
N GLY A 232 -20.63 2.73 -5.19
CA GLY A 232 -21.99 2.85 -5.72
C GLY A 232 -22.19 2.04 -7.01
N GLN A 233 -23.40 1.48 -7.20
CA GLN A 233 -23.87 0.64 -8.33
C GLN A 233 -23.06 -0.62 -8.71
N THR A 234 -21.73 -0.64 -8.59
CA THR A 234 -20.83 -1.71 -9.08
C THR A 234 -20.68 -2.87 -8.08
N GLY A 235 -20.61 -2.59 -6.76
CA GLY A 235 -20.68 -3.64 -5.72
C GLY A 235 -22.00 -4.42 -5.71
N HIS A 236 -23.07 -3.80 -6.23
CA HIS A 236 -24.36 -4.47 -6.49
C HIS A 236 -24.33 -5.39 -7.73
N ARG A 237 -23.41 -5.17 -8.69
CA ARG A 237 -23.24 -5.96 -9.93
C ARG A 237 -22.36 -7.19 -9.72
N PHE A 238 -21.32 -7.11 -8.89
CA PHE A 238 -20.51 -8.28 -8.48
C PHE A 238 -21.37 -9.38 -7.81
N ALA A 239 -22.35 -8.97 -6.99
CA ALA A 239 -23.36 -9.88 -6.46
C ALA A 239 -24.28 -10.48 -7.54
N LYS A 240 -24.59 -9.74 -8.62
CA LYS A 240 -25.47 -10.20 -9.72
C LYS A 240 -24.80 -11.21 -10.66
N ASN A 241 -23.53 -11.02 -11.04
CA ASN A 241 -22.83 -11.99 -11.88
C ASN A 241 -22.63 -13.33 -11.13
N LYS A 242 -22.50 -13.31 -9.79
CA LYS A 242 -22.56 -14.54 -8.97
C LYS A 242 -23.97 -15.13 -8.79
N ILE A 243 -25.02 -14.32 -8.83
CA ILE A 243 -26.42 -14.79 -8.86
C ILE A 243 -26.75 -15.51 -10.18
N ALA A 244 -26.05 -15.21 -11.28
CA ALA A 244 -26.19 -15.96 -12.54
C ALA A 244 -25.90 -17.47 -12.35
N HIS A 245 -24.92 -17.82 -11.50
CA HIS A 245 -24.62 -19.21 -11.10
C HIS A 245 -25.64 -19.84 -10.13
N GLY A 246 -26.54 -19.05 -9.55
CA GLY A 246 -27.71 -19.52 -8.79
C GLY A 246 -28.90 -19.84 -9.68
N LYS A 247 -29.04 -19.12 -10.81
CA LYS A 247 -30.09 -19.34 -11.81
C LYS A 247 -29.95 -20.71 -12.49
N GLU A 248 -28.72 -21.13 -12.83
CA GLU A 248 -28.44 -22.47 -13.38
C GLU A 248 -28.79 -23.60 -12.38
N ARG A 249 -28.48 -23.42 -11.09
CA ARG A 249 -28.83 -24.40 -10.04
C ARG A 249 -30.33 -24.54 -9.86
N TYR A 250 -31.05 -23.42 -9.89
CA TYR A 250 -32.51 -23.42 -9.81
C TYR A 250 -33.16 -24.07 -11.05
N GLN A 251 -32.58 -23.87 -12.23
CA GLN A 251 -33.05 -24.51 -13.47
C GLN A 251 -32.77 -26.02 -13.49
N ASN A 252 -31.61 -26.49 -13.03
CA ASN A 252 -31.30 -27.93 -12.94
C ASN A 252 -32.12 -28.65 -11.86
N PHE A 253 -32.41 -27.96 -10.74
CA PHE A 253 -33.32 -28.45 -9.71
C PHE A 253 -34.76 -28.57 -10.23
N LYS A 254 -35.26 -27.56 -10.98
CA LYS A 254 -36.57 -27.63 -11.66
C LYS A 254 -36.64 -28.75 -12.72
N LYS A 255 -35.52 -29.14 -13.30
CA LYS A 255 -35.41 -30.22 -14.30
C LYS A 255 -35.14 -31.61 -13.69
N GLY A 256 -35.22 -31.77 -12.36
CA GLY A 256 -35.10 -33.08 -11.69
C GLY A 256 -33.68 -33.65 -11.61
N LYS A 257 -32.64 -32.88 -11.99
CA LYS A 257 -31.24 -33.35 -12.03
C LYS A 257 -30.47 -33.12 -10.71
N GLY A 258 -31.16 -32.70 -9.65
CA GLY A 258 -30.57 -32.36 -8.36
C GLY A 258 -29.72 -31.07 -8.38
N TRP A 259 -29.04 -30.78 -7.26
CA TRP A 259 -28.22 -29.57 -7.09
C TRP A 259 -26.83 -29.72 -7.73
N LYS A 260 -26.76 -30.18 -8.98
CA LYS A 260 -25.51 -30.51 -9.68
C LYS A 260 -25.25 -29.58 -10.88
N ARG A 261 -23.97 -29.28 -11.13
CA ARG A 261 -23.44 -28.54 -12.28
C ARG A 261 -23.09 -29.52 -13.42
N GLN A 262 -23.06 -29.06 -14.67
CA GLN A 262 -22.61 -29.88 -15.83
C GLN A 262 -21.09 -30.10 -15.88
N LYS A 263 -20.28 -29.20 -15.30
CA LYS A 263 -18.84 -29.39 -15.07
C LYS A 263 -18.55 -29.39 -13.56
N PRO A 264 -18.08 -30.49 -12.96
CA PRO A 264 -17.73 -30.50 -11.54
C PRO A 264 -16.42 -29.73 -11.32
N LEU A 265 -16.45 -28.68 -10.49
CA LEU A 265 -15.22 -28.17 -9.86
C LEU A 265 -14.78 -29.23 -8.83
N LYS A 266 -13.47 -29.53 -8.76
CA LYS A 266 -12.94 -30.38 -7.69
C LYS A 266 -13.36 -29.84 -6.31
N PRO A 267 -13.65 -30.71 -5.34
CA PRO A 267 -14.01 -30.28 -3.98
C PRO A 267 -12.86 -29.44 -3.38
N ARG A 268 -13.14 -28.16 -3.08
CA ARG A 268 -12.19 -27.17 -2.55
C ARG A 268 -11.34 -27.75 -1.43
N ARG A 269 -10.00 -27.65 -1.53
CA ARG A 269 -9.07 -28.17 -0.50
C ARG A 269 -9.31 -27.47 0.83
N ARG A 270 -9.51 -26.16 0.85
CA ARG A 270 -9.87 -25.39 2.06
C ARG A 270 -11.10 -25.92 2.81
N TYR A 271 -12.06 -26.52 2.09
CA TYR A 271 -13.22 -27.19 2.68
C TYR A 271 -12.88 -28.57 3.23
N GLN A 272 -11.99 -29.33 2.56
CA GLN A 272 -11.46 -30.58 3.07
C GLN A 272 -10.52 -30.37 4.27
N THR A 273 -9.66 -29.35 4.30
CA THR A 273 -8.83 -29.01 5.46
C THR A 273 -9.71 -28.60 6.63
N PHE A 274 -10.74 -27.78 6.40
CA PHE A 274 -11.73 -27.46 7.43
C PHE A 274 -12.48 -28.71 7.95
N LEU A 275 -12.91 -29.62 7.07
CA LEU A 275 -13.57 -30.87 7.46
C LEU A 275 -12.61 -31.86 8.16
N LYS A 276 -11.35 -31.95 7.70
CA LYS A 276 -10.27 -32.72 8.35
C LYS A 276 -9.93 -32.13 9.71
N GLN A 277 -9.91 -30.80 9.86
CA GLN A 277 -9.74 -30.08 11.13
C GLN A 277 -10.88 -30.40 12.11
N ALA A 278 -12.12 -30.41 11.62
CA ALA A 278 -13.29 -30.82 12.40
C ALA A 278 -13.23 -32.31 12.80
N GLY A 279 -12.67 -33.17 11.94
CA GLY A 279 -12.47 -34.60 12.19
C GLY A 279 -11.35 -34.91 13.19
N LYS A 280 -10.18 -34.26 13.08
CA LYS A 280 -9.00 -34.49 13.94
C LYS A 280 -9.20 -33.94 15.37
N GLN A 281 -9.90 -32.82 15.55
CA GLN A 281 -10.19 -32.27 16.89
C GLN A 281 -11.39 -32.95 17.59
N GLY A 282 -12.11 -33.85 16.92
CA GLY A 282 -13.42 -34.35 17.37
C GLY A 282 -13.47 -35.79 17.89
N ILE A 283 -12.35 -36.53 17.96
CA ILE A 283 -12.43 -38.00 18.07
C ILE A 283 -13.00 -38.51 19.41
N ALA A 284 -12.90 -37.77 20.52
CA ALA A 284 -13.44 -38.24 21.80
C ALA A 284 -14.96 -37.97 22.00
N GLY A 285 -15.55 -37.02 21.28
CA GLY A 285 -16.94 -36.59 21.48
C GLY A 285 -17.90 -36.92 20.33
N PHE A 286 -17.38 -37.14 19.11
CA PHE A 286 -18.20 -37.20 17.91
C PHE A 286 -18.74 -38.60 17.59
N SER A 287 -18.09 -39.68 18.06
CA SER A 287 -18.58 -41.06 17.84
C SER A 287 -19.94 -41.30 18.50
N LYS A 288 -20.15 -40.79 19.72
CA LYS A 288 -21.45 -40.83 20.41
C LYS A 288 -22.54 -40.00 19.72
N ILE A 289 -22.16 -38.93 19.03
CA ILE A 289 -23.09 -38.06 18.28
C ILE A 289 -23.47 -38.71 16.95
N ILE A 290 -22.54 -39.35 16.23
CA ILE A 290 -22.83 -40.09 14.99
C ILE A 290 -23.67 -41.34 15.27
N GLN A 291 -23.44 -42.03 16.40
CA GLN A 291 -24.29 -43.15 16.82
C GLN A 291 -25.72 -42.70 17.15
N ALA A 292 -25.89 -41.50 17.70
CA ALA A 292 -27.20 -40.87 17.89
C ALA A 292 -27.85 -40.42 16.56
N ILE A 293 -27.06 -40.16 15.51
CA ILE A 293 -27.53 -39.75 14.18
C ILE A 293 -28.01 -40.94 13.33
N LYS A 294 -27.44 -42.15 13.48
CA LYS A 294 -28.00 -43.35 12.82
C LYS A 294 -29.43 -43.68 13.29
N GLY A 295 -29.82 -43.25 14.49
CA GLY A 295 -31.19 -43.35 14.99
C GLY A 295 -32.12 -42.18 14.61
N SER A 296 -31.60 -41.11 14.00
CA SER A 296 -32.36 -39.86 13.77
C SER A 296 -32.79 -39.63 12.31
N LEU A 297 -32.72 -40.63 11.44
CA LEU A 297 -33.25 -40.55 10.07
C LEU A 297 -34.78 -40.72 10.00
N THR A 298 -35.44 -41.02 11.13
CA THR A 298 -36.90 -41.09 11.28
C THR A 298 -37.51 -39.80 11.88
N PHE A 299 -36.75 -38.71 11.99
CA PHE A 299 -37.04 -37.62 12.94
C PHE A 299 -38.02 -36.52 12.47
N PHE A 300 -38.60 -36.58 11.27
CA PHE A 300 -39.58 -35.56 10.86
C PHE A 300 -41.01 -35.81 11.33
N SER A 301 -41.30 -36.87 12.09
CA SER A 301 -42.68 -37.21 12.48
C SER A 301 -43.03 -37.17 13.97
N ALA A 302 -42.10 -36.87 14.89
CA ALA A 302 -42.42 -36.85 16.33
C ALA A 302 -41.91 -35.59 17.03
N LEU A 303 -42.75 -34.55 17.04
CA LEU A 303 -42.55 -33.37 17.85
C LEU A 303 -43.31 -33.51 19.18
N ILE A 304 -42.75 -32.88 20.23
CA ILE A 304 -43.30 -32.62 21.58
C ILE A 304 -42.81 -33.63 22.63
N THR A 305 -41.78 -33.26 23.41
CA THR A 305 -41.74 -33.41 24.89
C THR A 305 -40.40 -33.09 25.57
N ASN A 306 -39.24 -33.06 24.88
CA ASN A 306 -37.95 -32.87 25.59
C ASN A 306 -37.25 -31.52 25.28
N PRO A 307 -37.00 -30.64 26.28
CA PRO A 307 -36.35 -29.34 26.08
C PRO A 307 -34.87 -29.43 25.67
N MET A 308 -34.17 -30.54 25.93
CA MET A 308 -32.76 -30.71 25.52
C MET A 308 -32.59 -30.84 24.00
N THR A 309 -33.59 -31.38 23.30
CA THR A 309 -33.57 -31.55 21.85
C THR A 309 -33.58 -30.21 21.11
N TRP A 310 -34.19 -29.17 21.69
CA TRP A 310 -34.18 -27.80 21.14
C TRP A 310 -32.82 -27.12 21.27
N VAL A 311 -32.06 -27.45 22.32
CA VAL A 311 -30.72 -26.90 22.54
C VAL A 311 -29.72 -27.52 21.56
N VAL A 312 -29.78 -28.85 21.39
CA VAL A 312 -28.89 -29.57 20.46
C VAL A 312 -29.23 -29.25 19.01
N SER A 313 -30.50 -29.28 18.60
CA SER A 313 -30.92 -28.87 17.26
C SER A 313 -30.67 -27.38 17.00
N GLY A 314 -30.78 -26.55 18.03
CA GLY A 314 -30.44 -25.12 17.96
C GLY A 314 -28.94 -24.89 17.74
N LEU A 315 -28.08 -25.61 18.47
CA LEU A 315 -26.62 -25.56 18.29
C LEU A 315 -26.18 -26.14 16.94
N LEU A 316 -26.79 -27.24 16.50
CA LEU A 316 -26.52 -27.84 15.19
C LEU A 316 -26.97 -26.91 14.06
N PHE A 317 -28.15 -26.28 14.18
CA PHE A 317 -28.63 -25.29 13.22
C PHE A 317 -27.76 -24.03 13.21
N LEU A 318 -27.24 -23.60 14.36
CA LEU A 318 -26.32 -22.45 14.45
C LEU A 318 -24.95 -22.78 13.88
N PHE A 319 -24.46 -24.01 14.08
CA PHE A 319 -23.23 -24.52 13.46
C PHE A 319 -23.39 -24.68 11.95
N LEU A 320 -24.52 -25.21 11.48
CA LEU A 320 -24.86 -25.29 10.05
C LEU A 320 -25.10 -23.91 9.42
N LEU A 321 -25.67 -22.95 10.15
CA LEU A 321 -25.76 -21.55 9.74
C LEU A 321 -24.39 -20.90 9.66
N MET A 322 -23.50 -21.18 10.62
CA MET A 322 -22.13 -20.69 10.58
C MET A 322 -21.35 -21.32 9.42
N MET A 323 -21.53 -22.62 9.17
CA MET A 323 -20.96 -23.32 8.03
C MET A 323 -21.47 -22.78 6.71
N SER A 324 -22.78 -22.57 6.56
CA SER A 324 -23.37 -21.99 5.35
C SER A 324 -23.02 -20.51 5.17
N PHE A 325 -22.76 -19.76 6.25
CA PHE A 325 -22.23 -18.39 6.19
C PHE A 325 -20.74 -18.35 5.81
N VAL A 326 -19.93 -19.30 6.31
CA VAL A 326 -18.53 -19.50 5.91
C VAL A 326 -18.43 -19.98 4.44
N MET A 327 -19.33 -20.85 4.01
CA MET A 327 -19.45 -21.26 2.60
C MET A 327 -20.01 -20.15 1.69
N GLY A 328 -20.81 -19.23 2.23
CA GLY A 328 -21.41 -18.13 1.48
C GLY A 328 -20.51 -16.90 1.27
N ILE A 329 -19.49 -16.70 2.13
CA ILE A 329 -18.64 -15.50 2.14
C ILE A 329 -17.18 -15.78 1.77
N SER A 330 -16.76 -17.04 1.64
CA SER A 330 -15.46 -17.42 1.05
C SER A 330 -15.27 -17.00 -0.43
N GLY A 331 -16.18 -16.19 -0.99
CA GLY A 331 -16.13 -15.68 -2.35
C GLY A 331 -16.00 -14.15 -2.46
N THR A 332 -15.60 -13.42 -1.43
CA THR A 332 -15.37 -11.96 -1.53
C THR A 332 -13.91 -11.53 -1.40
N SER A 333 -12.98 -12.45 -1.18
CA SER A 333 -11.54 -12.15 -1.18
C SER A 333 -10.90 -12.53 -2.51
N LEU A 334 -9.95 -11.71 -2.96
CA LEU A 334 -9.16 -11.97 -4.17
C LEU A 334 -8.36 -13.26 -4.00
N ILE A 335 -7.59 -13.38 -2.92
CA ILE A 335 -6.84 -14.60 -2.59
C ILE A 335 -7.78 -15.64 -1.95
N GLN A 336 -7.87 -16.79 -2.61
CA GLN A 336 -8.66 -17.95 -2.18
C GLN A 336 -7.81 -19.21 -1.96
N GLN A 337 -6.62 -19.24 -2.54
CA GLN A 337 -5.61 -20.29 -2.40
C GLN A 337 -5.21 -20.52 -0.95
N ASP A 338 -4.87 -21.78 -0.65
CA ASP A 338 -4.21 -22.16 0.60
C ASP A 338 -2.93 -21.34 0.85
N GLU A 339 -2.70 -20.94 2.10
CA GLU A 339 -1.62 -20.02 2.49
C GLU A 339 -0.21 -20.61 2.27
N ILE A 340 -0.07 -21.93 2.38
CA ILE A 340 1.19 -22.65 2.16
C ILE A 340 1.44 -22.78 0.66
N GLU A 341 0.42 -23.17 -0.12
CA GLU A 341 0.52 -23.25 -1.59
C GLU A 341 0.73 -21.88 -2.25
N LEU A 342 0.14 -20.83 -1.67
CA LEU A 342 0.38 -19.45 -2.07
C LEU A 342 1.84 -19.05 -1.80
N THR A 343 2.38 -19.41 -0.62
CA THR A 343 3.80 -19.18 -0.31
C THR A 343 4.70 -19.93 -1.30
N LYS A 344 4.38 -21.19 -1.64
CA LYS A 344 5.14 -21.95 -2.66
C LYS A 344 5.09 -21.28 -4.03
N SER A 345 3.90 -20.85 -4.47
CA SER A 345 3.71 -20.17 -5.77
C SER A 345 4.50 -18.85 -5.84
N TYR A 346 4.49 -18.07 -4.76
CA TYR A 346 5.30 -16.85 -4.64
C TYR A 346 6.79 -17.18 -4.69
N THR A 347 7.21 -18.18 -3.91
CA THR A 347 8.62 -18.60 -3.81
C THR A 347 9.14 -19.10 -5.16
N HIS A 348 8.32 -19.82 -5.93
CA HIS A 348 8.67 -20.26 -7.28
C HIS A 348 9.02 -19.08 -8.19
N LEU A 349 8.23 -18.00 -8.20
CA LEU A 349 8.56 -16.82 -9.00
C LEU A 349 9.81 -16.08 -8.51
N THR A 350 10.08 -16.07 -7.20
CA THR A 350 11.37 -15.54 -6.70
C THR A 350 12.56 -16.40 -7.11
N TRP A 351 12.35 -17.72 -7.24
CA TRP A 351 13.36 -18.64 -7.76
C TRP A 351 13.63 -18.36 -9.23
N GLU A 352 12.60 -18.16 -10.06
CA GLU A 352 12.76 -17.75 -11.46
C GLU A 352 13.53 -16.43 -11.55
N ASP A 353 13.16 -15.41 -10.75
CA ASP A 353 13.90 -14.14 -10.68
C ASP A 353 15.39 -14.37 -10.35
N ALA A 354 15.71 -15.19 -9.34
CA ALA A 354 17.09 -15.42 -8.91
C ALA A 354 17.89 -16.25 -9.93
N GLU A 355 17.29 -17.29 -10.50
CA GLU A 355 17.95 -18.16 -11.47
C GLU A 355 18.23 -17.42 -12.77
N HIS A 356 17.27 -16.63 -13.25
CA HIS A 356 17.48 -15.77 -14.40
C HIS A 356 18.38 -14.58 -14.11
N THR A 357 18.43 -14.06 -12.88
CA THR A 357 19.43 -13.05 -12.51
C THR A 357 20.85 -13.61 -12.63
N ARG A 358 21.05 -14.82 -12.12
CA ARG A 358 22.34 -15.51 -12.10
C ARG A 358 22.82 -15.90 -13.50
N THR A 359 21.90 -16.36 -14.35
CA THR A 359 22.24 -16.90 -15.68
C THR A 359 22.20 -15.88 -16.80
N ASN A 360 21.77 -14.64 -16.52
CA ASN A 360 21.64 -13.59 -17.52
C ASN A 360 23.00 -12.94 -17.85
N ASP A 361 23.38 -13.09 -19.11
CA ASP A 361 24.60 -12.55 -19.73
C ASP A 361 24.63 -11.03 -19.85
N LYS A 362 23.45 -10.38 -19.79
CA LYS A 362 23.26 -8.93 -19.76
C LYS A 362 23.27 -8.37 -18.33
N GLY A 363 23.48 -9.20 -17.31
CA GLY A 363 23.59 -8.84 -15.88
C GLY A 363 22.30 -8.30 -15.22
N ILE A 364 21.13 -8.52 -15.83
CA ILE A 364 19.85 -8.05 -15.28
C ILE A 364 19.56 -8.74 -13.95
N THR A 365 19.27 -7.95 -12.91
CA THR A 365 18.77 -8.44 -11.62
C THR A 365 17.26 -8.32 -11.59
N TYR A 366 16.54 -9.44 -11.64
CA TYR A 366 15.09 -9.47 -11.71
C TYR A 366 14.42 -9.36 -10.34
N TYR A 367 13.42 -8.48 -10.24
CA TYR A 367 12.48 -8.42 -9.13
C TYR A 367 11.06 -8.21 -9.68
N THR A 368 10.43 -9.31 -10.07
CA THR A 368 9.07 -9.34 -10.60
C THR A 368 8.05 -8.80 -9.58
N LYS A 369 7.01 -8.11 -10.07
CA LYS A 369 5.84 -7.72 -9.26
C LYS A 369 4.91 -8.90 -9.00
N ILE A 370 5.39 -9.82 -8.16
CA ILE A 370 4.74 -11.11 -7.90
C ILE A 370 3.32 -10.97 -7.34
N ASP A 371 3.03 -9.92 -6.59
CA ASP A 371 1.69 -9.68 -6.04
C ASP A 371 0.62 -9.54 -7.13
N GLU A 372 0.96 -8.92 -8.27
CA GLU A 372 0.07 -8.79 -9.43
C GLU A 372 -0.16 -10.16 -10.10
N VAL A 373 0.88 -11.00 -10.13
CA VAL A 373 0.78 -12.38 -10.64
C VAL A 373 -0.12 -13.21 -9.72
N MET A 374 0.08 -13.13 -8.40
CA MET A 374 -0.75 -13.86 -7.43
C MET A 374 -2.21 -13.43 -7.48
N ALA A 375 -2.46 -12.13 -7.65
CA ALA A 375 -3.79 -11.56 -7.86
C ALA A 375 -4.47 -12.16 -9.11
N PHE A 376 -3.78 -12.14 -10.25
CA PHE A 376 -4.27 -12.71 -11.50
C PHE A 376 -4.55 -14.22 -11.37
N MET A 377 -3.60 -14.97 -10.81
CA MET A 377 -3.72 -16.43 -10.66
C MET A 377 -4.89 -16.82 -9.76
N ASN A 378 -5.09 -16.11 -8.64
CA ASN A 378 -6.21 -16.38 -7.75
C ASN A 378 -7.56 -15.90 -8.32
N HIS A 379 -7.56 -14.84 -9.15
CA HIS A 379 -8.75 -14.42 -9.88
C HIS A 379 -9.19 -15.49 -10.89
N LYS A 380 -8.24 -16.02 -11.67
CA LYS A 380 -8.50 -16.96 -12.76
C LYS A 380 -8.70 -18.41 -12.28
N TYR A 381 -7.83 -18.90 -11.40
CA TYR A 381 -7.76 -20.32 -11.01
C TYR A 381 -8.15 -20.60 -9.55
N GLN A 382 -8.20 -19.57 -8.69
CA GLN A 382 -8.61 -19.67 -7.28
C GLN A 382 -7.70 -20.57 -6.43
N ASP A 383 -8.19 -21.73 -5.97
CA ASP A 383 -7.54 -22.59 -4.96
C ASP A 383 -6.72 -23.71 -5.62
N TYR A 384 -5.64 -23.33 -6.31
CA TYR A 384 -4.74 -24.25 -7.02
C TYR A 384 -3.50 -24.63 -6.17
N ALA A 385 -2.93 -25.80 -6.44
CA ALA A 385 -1.64 -26.21 -5.90
C ALA A 385 -0.57 -26.15 -6.99
N LEU A 386 0.66 -25.80 -6.60
CA LEU A 386 1.74 -25.52 -7.56
C LEU A 386 2.04 -26.72 -8.46
N ASP A 387 2.05 -27.92 -7.87
CA ASP A 387 2.40 -29.17 -8.56
C ASP A 387 1.20 -29.83 -9.29
N GLU A 388 0.02 -29.21 -9.23
CA GLU A 388 -1.19 -29.76 -9.87
C GLU A 388 -1.23 -29.43 -11.36
N VAL A 389 -1.73 -30.37 -12.16
CA VAL A 389 -1.97 -30.18 -13.61
C VAL A 389 -3.20 -29.30 -13.82
N MET A 390 -3.10 -28.34 -14.73
CA MET A 390 -4.17 -27.39 -15.04
C MET A 390 -5.37 -28.09 -15.70
N GLU A 391 -6.58 -27.55 -15.50
CA GLU A 391 -7.80 -28.12 -16.13
C GLU A 391 -7.85 -27.87 -17.64
N GLU A 392 -7.29 -26.75 -18.10
CA GLU A 392 -7.38 -26.27 -19.49
C GLU A 392 -6.13 -26.60 -20.34
N SER A 393 -5.08 -27.16 -19.72
CA SER A 393 -3.78 -27.40 -20.35
C SER A 393 -3.08 -28.60 -19.70
N PRO A 394 -2.32 -29.42 -20.44
CA PRO A 394 -1.59 -30.56 -19.88
C PRO A 394 -0.41 -30.18 -18.99
N GLN A 395 -0.09 -28.89 -18.82
CA GLN A 395 1.01 -28.40 -17.98
C GLN A 395 0.60 -28.25 -16.50
N THR A 396 1.59 -28.24 -15.60
CA THR A 396 1.40 -27.91 -14.18
C THR A 396 1.26 -26.40 -13.95
N TYR A 397 0.68 -25.99 -12.82
CA TYR A 397 0.68 -24.57 -12.43
C TYR A 397 2.09 -24.00 -12.26
N GLN A 398 3.05 -24.82 -11.82
CA GLN A 398 4.47 -24.45 -11.78
C GLN A 398 4.98 -24.06 -13.17
N ALA A 399 4.80 -24.92 -14.17
CA ALA A 399 5.22 -24.66 -15.54
C ALA A 399 4.52 -23.43 -16.13
N TYR A 400 3.23 -23.24 -15.81
CA TYR A 400 2.48 -22.05 -16.22
C TYR A 400 3.06 -20.76 -15.61
N LEU A 401 3.46 -20.79 -14.33
CA LEU A 401 4.09 -19.64 -13.67
C LEU A 401 5.47 -19.33 -14.26
N SER A 402 6.27 -20.35 -14.61
CA SER A 402 7.55 -20.16 -15.31
C SER A 402 7.35 -19.52 -16.69
N GLN A 403 6.35 -19.97 -17.46
CA GLN A 403 6.03 -19.35 -18.75
C GLN A 403 5.53 -17.90 -18.58
N LEU A 404 4.68 -17.65 -17.59
CA LEU A 404 4.19 -16.31 -17.29
C LEU A 404 5.33 -15.37 -16.87
N TRP A 405 6.30 -15.87 -16.09
CA TRP A 405 7.51 -15.14 -15.75
C TRP A 405 8.32 -14.78 -17.01
N GLN A 406 8.49 -15.73 -17.94
CA GLN A 406 9.19 -15.51 -19.21
C GLN A 406 8.47 -14.46 -20.07
N ASP A 407 7.14 -14.47 -20.10
CA ASP A 407 6.37 -13.49 -20.86
C ASP A 407 6.41 -12.09 -20.23
N LEU A 408 6.60 -12.00 -18.91
CA LEU A 408 6.81 -10.73 -18.19
C LEU A 408 8.22 -10.18 -18.39
N ASN A 409 9.25 -11.04 -18.36
CA ASN A 409 10.64 -10.62 -18.16
C ASN A 409 11.59 -10.98 -19.30
N GLY A 410 11.25 -11.94 -20.14
CA GLY A 410 12.12 -12.53 -21.17
C GLY A 410 12.06 -11.86 -22.54
N GLY A 411 11.15 -10.90 -22.74
CA GLY A 411 11.04 -10.12 -23.98
C GLY A 411 12.12 -9.04 -24.15
N SER A 412 12.03 -8.26 -25.24
CA SER A 412 12.88 -7.08 -25.46
C SER A 412 12.63 -5.93 -24.48
N SER A 413 11.50 -5.97 -23.77
CA SER A 413 11.11 -5.03 -22.72
C SER A 413 10.35 -5.77 -21.62
N ILE A 414 10.49 -5.31 -20.37
CA ILE A 414 9.75 -5.84 -19.23
C ILE A 414 8.29 -5.43 -19.34
N GLN A 415 7.37 -6.37 -19.21
CA GLN A 415 5.93 -6.14 -19.26
C GLN A 415 5.30 -6.15 -17.86
N SER A 416 4.15 -5.50 -17.72
CA SER A 416 3.32 -5.59 -16.52
C SER A 416 2.21 -6.63 -16.69
N MET A 417 1.68 -7.18 -15.60
CA MET A 417 0.51 -8.06 -15.66
C MET A 417 -0.71 -7.33 -16.25
N SER A 418 -0.82 -6.02 -16.00
CA SER A 418 -1.89 -5.20 -16.56
C SER A 418 -1.84 -5.09 -18.09
N ASP A 419 -0.65 -5.23 -18.69
CA ASP A 419 -0.46 -5.23 -20.13
C ASP A 419 -0.69 -6.61 -20.74
N LEU A 420 -0.16 -7.66 -20.11
CA LEU A 420 -0.39 -9.05 -20.54
C LEU A 420 -1.89 -9.39 -20.57
N THR A 421 -2.68 -8.91 -19.60
CA THR A 421 -4.13 -9.16 -19.56
C THR A 421 -4.93 -8.48 -20.68
N LYS A 422 -4.32 -7.63 -21.53
CA LYS A 422 -4.97 -7.03 -22.71
C LYS A 422 -4.98 -7.99 -23.90
N ASN A 423 -3.98 -8.86 -24.00
CA ASN A 423 -3.70 -9.65 -25.19
C ASN A 423 -3.71 -11.16 -24.88
N PRO A 424 -4.03 -12.03 -25.85
CA PRO A 424 -3.81 -13.47 -25.69
C PRO A 424 -2.33 -13.76 -25.39
N PRO A 425 -2.01 -14.79 -24.56
CA PRO A 425 -2.91 -15.80 -23.99
C PRO A 425 -3.54 -15.42 -22.63
N TYR A 426 -3.17 -14.28 -22.03
CA TYR A 426 -3.60 -13.87 -20.68
C TYR A 426 -4.83 -12.96 -20.65
N LYS A 427 -5.45 -12.76 -21.81
CA LYS A 427 -6.54 -11.81 -22.02
C LYS A 427 -7.67 -11.98 -20.98
N LEU A 428 -7.99 -10.88 -20.30
CA LEU A 428 -9.17 -10.72 -19.46
C LEU A 428 -10.13 -9.73 -20.11
N SER A 429 -11.42 -9.87 -19.86
CA SER A 429 -12.42 -8.87 -20.26
C SER A 429 -12.19 -7.54 -19.54
N ASP A 430 -12.69 -6.44 -20.10
CA ASP A 430 -12.59 -5.10 -19.49
C ASP A 430 -13.20 -5.09 -18.09
N GLU A 431 -14.26 -5.87 -17.88
CA GLU A 431 -14.93 -6.07 -16.60
C GLU A 431 -14.03 -6.79 -15.60
N GLU A 432 -13.44 -7.92 -15.98
CA GLU A 432 -12.53 -8.70 -15.12
C GLU A 432 -11.27 -7.91 -14.74
N ARG A 433 -10.75 -7.08 -15.66
CA ARG A 433 -9.60 -6.20 -15.38
C ARG A 433 -9.96 -5.09 -14.39
N ALA A 434 -11.14 -4.51 -14.51
CA ALA A 434 -11.63 -3.52 -13.55
C ALA A 434 -11.82 -4.14 -12.16
N ASP A 435 -12.43 -5.33 -12.09
CA ASP A 435 -12.61 -6.08 -10.84
C ASP A 435 -11.26 -6.45 -10.19
N LEU A 436 -10.30 -6.94 -10.99
CA LEU A 436 -8.96 -7.28 -10.52
C LEU A 436 -8.23 -6.06 -9.96
N LYS A 437 -8.34 -4.91 -10.65
CA LYS A 437 -7.73 -3.65 -10.22
C LYS A 437 -8.35 -3.15 -8.92
N GLU A 438 -9.67 -3.09 -8.82
CA GLU A 438 -10.39 -2.65 -7.60
C GLU A 438 -10.03 -3.53 -6.40
N LEU A 439 -10.05 -4.86 -6.57
CA LEU A 439 -9.70 -5.79 -5.50
C LEU A 439 -8.23 -5.72 -5.08
N SER A 440 -7.32 -5.40 -6.01
CA SER A 440 -5.89 -5.25 -5.72
C SER A 440 -5.60 -3.92 -5.01
N GLU A 441 -6.28 -2.84 -5.38
CA GLU A 441 -6.18 -1.52 -4.71
C GLU A 441 -6.63 -1.56 -3.25
N GLU A 442 -7.54 -2.47 -2.89
CA GLU A 442 -7.99 -2.70 -1.51
C GLU A 442 -7.00 -3.52 -0.67
N GLY A 443 -6.03 -4.17 -1.32
CA GLY A 443 -5.01 -5.02 -0.72
C GLY A 443 -5.18 -6.48 -1.14
N THR A 444 -4.25 -6.97 -1.97
CA THR A 444 -4.25 -8.34 -2.52
C THR A 444 -4.52 -9.41 -1.47
N TYR A 445 -3.85 -9.32 -0.30
CA TYR A 445 -3.89 -10.32 0.75
C TYR A 445 -4.85 -10.01 1.91
N LEU A 446 -5.84 -9.14 1.71
CA LEU A 446 -6.75 -8.67 2.77
C LEU A 446 -7.42 -9.80 3.60
N SER A 447 -7.68 -10.96 2.99
CA SER A 447 -8.26 -12.13 3.68
C SER A 447 -7.31 -12.86 4.62
N LEU A 448 -6.00 -12.66 4.45
CA LEU A 448 -4.94 -13.31 5.22
C LEU A 448 -4.40 -12.42 6.35
N GLN A 449 -4.71 -11.11 6.32
CA GLN A 449 -4.23 -10.16 7.32
C GLN A 449 -4.57 -10.58 8.75
N GLU A 450 -3.53 -10.83 9.55
CA GLU A 450 -3.64 -11.18 10.97
C GLU A 450 -2.57 -10.56 11.86
N LEU A 451 -1.58 -9.87 11.28
CA LEU A 451 -0.54 -9.13 11.98
C LEU A 451 -0.86 -7.62 11.92
N GLU A 452 -0.69 -6.92 13.03
CA GLU A 452 -0.78 -5.46 13.11
C GLU A 452 0.55 -4.80 12.73
N ASN A 453 0.54 -3.50 12.44
CA ASN A 453 1.75 -2.75 12.08
C ASN A 453 2.77 -2.80 13.25
N PRO A 454 4.04 -3.22 13.01
CA PRO A 454 5.03 -3.38 14.06
C PRO A 454 5.60 -2.06 14.60
N PHE A 455 5.25 -0.90 14.04
CA PHE A 455 5.83 0.39 14.42
C PHE A 455 4.88 1.25 15.24
N GLN A 456 5.38 1.80 16.34
CA GLN A 456 4.57 2.63 17.23
C GLN A 456 4.05 3.90 16.52
N GLY A 457 2.76 4.19 16.70
CA GLY A 457 2.13 5.38 16.15
C GLY A 457 1.66 5.25 14.70
N GLN A 458 1.97 4.13 14.05
CA GLN A 458 1.40 3.77 12.75
C GLN A 458 0.13 2.94 12.92
N THR A 459 -0.73 2.99 11.91
CA THR A 459 -2.02 2.31 11.84
C THR A 459 -2.05 1.32 10.66
N GLU A 460 -3.11 0.51 10.57
CA GLU A 460 -3.32 -0.39 9.42
C GLU A 460 -3.50 0.37 8.08
N ASP A 461 -3.74 1.68 8.12
CA ASP A 461 -3.85 2.50 6.92
C ASP A 461 -2.49 2.95 6.38
N ASP A 462 -1.45 2.93 7.21
CA ASP A 462 -0.08 3.30 6.85
C ASP A 462 0.64 2.13 6.18
N ALA A 463 1.35 2.40 5.08
CA ALA A 463 2.02 1.37 4.31
C ALA A 463 3.33 0.93 4.97
N LEU A 464 3.61 -0.37 4.93
CA LEU A 464 4.88 -0.95 5.36
C LEU A 464 5.78 -1.16 4.15
N THR A 465 6.87 -0.42 4.06
CA THR A 465 7.87 -0.59 2.99
C THR A 465 8.76 -1.78 3.28
N MET A 466 8.87 -2.69 2.32
CA MET A 466 9.67 -3.92 2.38
C MET A 466 10.90 -3.77 1.49
N THR A 467 12.08 -3.77 2.11
CA THR A 467 13.39 -3.61 1.46
C THR A 467 13.95 -4.94 0.96
N VAL A 468 13.61 -6.04 1.63
CA VAL A 468 13.96 -7.41 1.23
C VAL A 468 12.69 -8.25 1.29
N ARG A 469 12.30 -8.85 0.15
CA ARG A 469 11.12 -9.73 0.05
C ARG A 469 11.39 -11.13 0.60
N TYR A 470 10.36 -11.96 0.71
CA TYR A 470 10.53 -13.37 1.08
C TYR A 470 10.87 -14.17 -0.18
N GLY A 471 11.83 -15.10 -0.14
CA GLY A 471 12.08 -16.00 -1.26
C GLY A 471 13.55 -16.21 -1.59
N TYR A 472 13.85 -16.50 -2.85
CA TYR A 472 15.21 -16.68 -3.34
C TYR A 472 15.87 -15.35 -3.70
N GLU A 473 17.14 -15.21 -3.31
CA GLU A 473 18.05 -14.17 -3.77
C GLU A 473 19.39 -14.80 -4.19
N VAL A 474 20.11 -14.16 -5.10
CA VAL A 474 21.43 -14.65 -5.54
C VAL A 474 22.48 -14.27 -4.50
N MET A 475 23.08 -15.28 -3.89
CA MET A 475 24.20 -15.13 -2.94
C MET A 475 25.24 -16.20 -3.27
N ASP A 476 26.52 -15.82 -3.29
CA ASP A 476 27.63 -16.72 -3.66
C ASP A 476 27.39 -17.44 -5.00
N GLU A 477 26.90 -16.69 -6.00
CA GLU A 477 26.57 -17.19 -7.34
C GLU A 477 25.53 -18.33 -7.37
N LYS A 478 24.68 -18.45 -6.33
CA LYS A 478 23.61 -19.45 -6.29
C LYS A 478 22.31 -18.84 -5.76
N PRO A 479 21.13 -19.31 -6.23
CA PRO A 479 19.87 -18.93 -5.61
C PRO A 479 19.79 -19.52 -4.20
N MET A 480 19.72 -18.66 -3.18
CA MET A 480 19.55 -19.04 -1.78
C MET A 480 18.19 -18.59 -1.27
N LEU A 481 17.40 -19.53 -0.74
CA LEU A 481 16.10 -19.25 -0.15
C LEU A 481 16.27 -18.68 1.26
N HIS A 482 15.69 -17.51 1.50
CA HIS A 482 15.50 -16.98 2.84
C HIS A 482 14.02 -16.85 3.19
N HIS A 483 13.71 -17.16 4.45
CA HIS A 483 12.33 -17.19 4.95
C HIS A 483 11.87 -15.89 5.64
N HIS A 484 12.63 -14.80 5.47
CA HIS A 484 12.37 -13.52 6.13
C HIS A 484 11.99 -12.43 5.12
N ILE A 485 11.30 -11.40 5.61
CA ILE A 485 11.23 -10.09 4.96
C ILE A 485 11.97 -9.08 5.83
N THR A 486 12.41 -7.98 5.22
CA THR A 486 12.97 -6.83 5.95
C THR A 486 12.10 -5.61 5.70
N LEU A 487 11.58 -5.02 6.77
CA LEU A 487 10.77 -3.80 6.73
C LEU A 487 11.67 -2.59 6.96
N GLU A 488 11.46 -1.52 6.19
CA GLU A 488 12.20 -0.27 6.37
C GLU A 488 11.94 0.31 7.76
N ALA A 489 13.02 0.59 8.50
CA ALA A 489 12.94 1.16 9.83
C ALA A 489 14.14 2.05 10.11
N LYS A 490 13.92 3.13 10.85
CA LYS A 490 14.98 4.00 11.35
C LYS A 490 15.67 3.35 12.54
N GLU A 491 16.89 3.77 12.82
CA GLU A 491 17.59 3.40 14.05
C GLU A 491 16.77 3.83 15.29
N ASN A 492 16.74 2.98 16.32
CA ASN A 492 16.00 3.19 17.57
C ASN A 492 14.47 3.39 17.40
N GLN A 493 13.90 3.00 16.26
CA GLN A 493 12.46 3.04 16.02
C GLN A 493 11.74 2.08 16.97
N VAL A 494 10.69 2.56 17.62
CA VAL A 494 9.94 1.76 18.61
C VAL A 494 9.08 0.70 17.94
N ILE A 495 9.25 -0.54 18.39
CA ILE A 495 8.56 -1.72 17.90
C ILE A 495 7.45 -2.11 18.88
N VAL A 496 6.25 -2.33 18.34
CA VAL A 496 5.09 -2.88 19.03
C VAL A 496 4.80 -4.32 18.55
N ALA A 497 4.18 -5.13 19.40
CA ALA A 497 3.84 -6.52 19.09
C ALA A 497 2.83 -6.57 17.92
N PRO A 498 3.14 -7.25 16.80
CA PRO A 498 2.19 -7.41 15.70
C PRO A 498 1.05 -8.37 16.03
N MET A 499 1.23 -9.24 17.01
CA MET A 499 0.24 -10.25 17.41
C MET A 499 0.31 -10.53 18.92
N ASP A 500 -0.81 -11.02 19.46
CA ASP A 500 -0.85 -11.56 20.82
C ASP A 500 0.04 -12.80 20.91
N GLY A 501 0.90 -12.88 21.93
CA GLY A 501 1.81 -14.01 22.06
C GLY A 501 2.54 -14.09 23.40
N LYS A 502 3.14 -15.25 23.65
CA LYS A 502 4.13 -15.44 24.70
C LYS A 502 5.52 -15.12 24.12
N VAL A 503 6.25 -14.25 24.79
CA VAL A 503 7.60 -13.82 24.42
C VAL A 503 8.60 -14.91 24.77
N SER A 504 9.49 -15.24 23.83
CA SER A 504 10.74 -15.96 24.04
C SER A 504 11.88 -15.12 23.48
N LEU A 505 13.02 -15.14 24.16
CA LEU A 505 14.21 -14.39 23.75
C LEU A 505 15.28 -15.38 23.32
N ASP A 506 15.90 -15.14 22.17
CA ASP A 506 17.02 -15.92 21.63
C ASP A 506 18.12 -14.95 21.18
N GLY A 507 19.05 -14.67 22.10
CA GLY A 507 20.00 -13.57 21.96
C GLY A 507 19.28 -12.24 21.76
N ASP A 508 19.55 -11.58 20.63
CA ASP A 508 18.92 -10.32 20.22
C ASP A 508 17.61 -10.50 19.44
N ASN A 509 17.15 -11.73 19.28
CA ASN A 509 15.92 -12.05 18.57
C ASN A 509 14.75 -12.19 19.55
N LEU A 510 13.60 -11.64 19.17
CA LEU A 510 12.36 -11.74 19.93
C LEU A 510 11.39 -12.66 19.18
N ILE A 511 10.94 -13.71 19.86
CA ILE A 511 10.00 -14.69 19.30
C ILE A 511 8.65 -14.56 20.02
N LEU A 512 7.59 -14.36 19.26
CA LEU A 512 6.20 -14.38 19.75
C LEU A 512 5.56 -15.71 19.33
N THR A 513 5.12 -16.50 20.31
CA THR A 513 4.36 -17.74 20.06
C THR A 513 2.92 -17.59 20.48
N SER A 514 1.98 -17.99 19.63
CA SER A 514 0.54 -17.96 19.91
C SER A 514 -0.16 -19.23 19.45
N GLY A 515 -1.32 -19.53 20.03
CA GLY A 515 -2.09 -20.75 19.74
C GLY A 515 -1.49 -22.06 20.29
N LYS A 516 -2.19 -23.18 20.06
CA LYS A 516 -1.76 -24.56 20.37
C LYS A 516 -2.14 -25.52 19.21
N GLY A 517 -1.41 -26.63 19.07
CA GLY A 517 -1.62 -27.63 18.01
C GLY A 517 -1.51 -27.02 16.61
N ILE A 518 -2.40 -27.40 15.70
CA ILE A 518 -2.49 -26.86 14.32
C ILE A 518 -2.72 -25.33 14.20
N ASN A 519 -3.12 -24.66 15.29
CA ASN A 519 -3.26 -23.19 15.31
C ASN A 519 -2.03 -22.49 15.89
N LYS A 520 -0.96 -23.24 16.19
CA LYS A 520 0.28 -22.67 16.70
C LYS A 520 0.92 -21.82 15.61
N THR A 521 1.25 -20.59 15.96
CA THR A 521 1.98 -19.66 15.12
C THR A 521 3.19 -19.12 15.86
N GLN A 522 4.25 -18.85 15.11
CA GLN A 522 5.50 -18.34 15.64
C GLN A 522 5.97 -17.19 14.75
N PHE A 523 6.16 -16.02 15.37
CA PHE A 523 6.60 -14.81 14.70
C PHE A 523 7.91 -14.34 15.33
N THR A 524 8.97 -14.22 14.53
CA THR A 524 10.30 -13.87 15.03
C THR A 524 10.72 -12.51 14.48
N LEU A 525 11.16 -11.63 15.37
CA LEU A 525 11.78 -10.35 15.06
C LEU A 525 13.27 -10.45 15.36
N TYR A 526 14.11 -10.11 14.39
CA TYR A 526 15.56 -10.23 14.52
C TYR A 526 16.18 -8.88 14.88
N ASN A 527 17.31 -8.93 15.60
CA ASN A 527 18.14 -7.77 15.91
C ASN A 527 17.36 -6.63 16.62
N VAL A 528 16.62 -6.97 17.68
CA VAL A 528 15.80 -6.03 18.45
C VAL A 528 16.47 -5.74 19.79
N HIS A 529 16.54 -4.47 20.19
CA HIS A 529 16.90 -4.09 21.56
C HIS A 529 15.78 -4.50 22.53
N THR A 530 15.96 -5.60 23.25
CA THR A 530 14.98 -6.22 24.15
C THR A 530 15.18 -5.80 25.61
N GLY A 531 15.07 -4.49 25.89
CA GLY A 531 15.16 -3.95 27.26
C GLY A 531 13.83 -3.87 28.03
N ARG A 532 12.70 -4.15 27.38
CA ARG A 532 11.35 -3.84 27.91
C ARG A 532 10.44 -5.05 28.18
N VAL A 533 10.81 -6.24 27.71
CA VAL A 533 10.02 -7.46 27.86
C VAL A 533 10.89 -8.61 28.35
N THR A 534 10.32 -9.46 29.19
CA THR A 534 11.03 -10.62 29.76
C THR A 534 10.59 -11.92 29.10
N ALA A 535 11.50 -12.89 28.98
CA ALA A 535 11.16 -14.23 28.50
C ALA A 535 10.00 -14.83 29.31
N GLY A 536 9.01 -15.39 28.62
CA GLY A 536 7.81 -15.95 29.21
C GLY A 536 6.65 -14.97 29.44
N GLN A 537 6.87 -13.66 29.29
CA GLN A 537 5.83 -12.63 29.38
C GLN A 537 4.78 -12.82 28.28
N ARG A 538 3.51 -12.58 28.60
CA ARG A 538 2.45 -12.47 27.58
C ARG A 538 2.28 -11.01 27.18
N VAL A 539 2.29 -10.76 25.88
CA VAL A 539 2.08 -9.43 25.29
C VAL A 539 0.84 -9.43 24.41
N GLN A 540 0.15 -8.30 24.36
CA GLN A 540 -0.97 -8.06 23.44
C GLN A 540 -0.51 -7.29 22.20
N ALA A 541 -1.19 -7.49 21.08
CA ALA A 541 -0.95 -6.70 19.88
C ALA A 541 -1.01 -5.18 20.18
N GLY A 542 -0.03 -4.43 19.67
CA GLY A 542 0.14 -3.00 19.93
C GLY A 542 0.90 -2.64 21.21
N GLU A 543 1.24 -3.59 22.08
CA GLU A 543 2.12 -3.33 23.22
C GLU A 543 3.58 -3.17 22.77
N VAL A 544 4.32 -2.24 23.39
CA VAL A 544 5.72 -1.98 23.03
C VAL A 544 6.60 -3.15 23.48
N ILE A 545 7.37 -3.73 22.55
CA ILE A 545 8.20 -4.91 22.80
C ILE A 545 9.69 -4.66 22.62
N GLY A 546 10.09 -3.57 21.95
CA GLY A 546 11.51 -3.27 21.76
C GLY A 546 11.75 -2.07 20.85
N GLN A 547 12.99 -1.95 20.38
CA GLN A 547 13.43 -0.95 19.41
C GLN A 547 14.36 -1.59 18.38
N THR A 548 14.41 -1.05 17.17
CA THR A 548 15.42 -1.47 16.16
C THR A 548 16.83 -1.15 16.65
N LYS A 549 17.80 -2.01 16.29
CA LYS A 549 19.20 -1.84 16.68
C LYS A 549 19.97 -0.84 15.82
N ASP A 550 19.71 -0.86 14.52
CA ASP A 550 20.39 -0.07 13.51
C ASP A 550 19.38 0.40 12.45
N GLY A 551 19.86 1.16 11.47
CA GLY A 551 19.06 1.59 10.31
C GLY A 551 18.91 0.54 9.21
N THR A 552 19.29 -0.73 9.44
CA THR A 552 19.23 -1.79 8.40
C THR A 552 17.83 -2.34 8.17
N GLY A 553 16.87 -1.94 9.00
CA GLY A 553 15.48 -2.35 8.93
C GLY A 553 15.11 -3.44 9.94
N LEU A 554 13.81 -3.72 10.05
CA LEU A 554 13.27 -4.75 10.92
C LEU A 554 13.07 -6.05 10.13
N LYS A 555 13.97 -7.01 10.36
CA LYS A 555 13.88 -8.36 9.78
C LYS A 555 12.90 -9.22 10.57
N VAL A 556 11.99 -9.90 9.87
CA VAL A 556 10.95 -10.74 10.48
C VAL A 556 10.70 -12.04 9.72
N THR A 557 10.37 -13.11 10.46
CA THR A 557 9.91 -14.40 9.90
C THR A 557 8.58 -14.80 10.53
N TYR A 558 7.81 -15.61 9.81
CA TYR A 558 6.53 -16.13 10.29
C TYR A 558 6.37 -17.62 9.95
N GLN A 559 5.92 -18.39 10.93
CA GLN A 559 5.72 -19.83 10.81
C GLN A 559 4.33 -20.22 11.28
N LYS A 560 3.72 -21.16 10.57
CA LYS A 560 2.40 -21.74 10.88
C LYS A 560 2.48 -23.26 10.79
N VAL A 561 1.58 -23.96 11.48
CA VAL A 561 1.53 -25.42 11.39
C VAL A 561 0.87 -25.83 10.07
N ASP A 562 1.53 -26.71 9.34
CA ASP A 562 0.99 -27.37 8.15
C ASP A 562 0.00 -28.47 8.57
N ASP A 563 -1.23 -28.41 8.05
CA ASP A 563 -2.32 -29.33 8.40
C ASP A 563 -2.05 -30.79 7.98
N ASP A 564 -1.18 -31.00 6.97
CA ASP A 564 -0.82 -32.32 6.46
C ASP A 564 0.35 -32.93 7.24
N THR A 565 1.38 -32.13 7.59
CA THR A 565 2.60 -32.62 8.28
C THR A 565 2.62 -32.41 9.79
N ASP A 566 1.73 -31.58 10.34
CA ASP A 566 1.67 -31.15 11.75
C ASP A 566 2.96 -30.48 12.26
N LYS A 567 3.80 -29.98 11.33
CA LYS A 567 5.05 -29.27 11.61
C LYS A 567 4.91 -27.78 11.34
N LEU A 568 5.69 -26.98 12.06
CA LEU A 568 5.82 -25.55 11.78
C LEU A 568 6.60 -25.37 10.46
N VAL A 569 5.96 -24.70 9.51
CA VAL A 569 6.54 -24.34 8.20
C VAL A 569 6.58 -22.83 8.07
N TYR A 570 7.58 -22.31 7.37
CA TYR A 570 7.68 -20.89 7.07
C TYR A 570 6.65 -20.49 6.02
N VAL A 571 5.98 -19.36 6.27
CA VAL A 571 5.05 -18.71 5.34
C VAL A 571 5.51 -17.29 5.09
N ASN A 572 5.20 -16.72 3.93
CA ASN A 572 5.61 -15.35 3.62
C ASN A 572 4.93 -14.35 4.59
N PRO A 573 5.68 -13.65 5.47
CA PRO A 573 5.11 -12.72 6.45
C PRO A 573 4.34 -11.56 5.82
N ALA A 574 4.69 -11.15 4.59
CA ALA A 574 4.08 -10.01 3.91
C ALA A 574 2.58 -10.19 3.66
N PHE A 575 2.11 -11.43 3.51
CA PHE A 575 0.69 -11.73 3.29
C PHE A 575 -0.20 -11.36 4.49
N TYR A 576 0.40 -11.30 5.68
CA TYR A 576 -0.32 -11.18 6.94
C TYR A 576 -0.32 -9.76 7.52
N PHE A 577 0.51 -8.87 6.96
CA PHE A 577 0.59 -7.45 7.33
C PHE A 577 -0.36 -6.57 6.49
N PRO A 578 -0.81 -5.43 7.02
CA PRO A 578 -1.55 -4.45 6.24
C PRO A 578 -0.62 -3.67 5.29
N LYS A 579 -1.04 -3.52 4.02
CA LYS A 579 -0.43 -2.66 3.00
C LYS A 579 1.10 -2.71 2.93
N VAL A 580 1.65 -3.88 2.61
CA VAL A 580 3.08 -4.02 2.36
C VAL A 580 3.41 -3.55 0.93
N ILE A 581 4.45 -2.72 0.78
CA ILE A 581 4.95 -2.23 -0.50
C ILE A 581 6.35 -2.76 -0.72
N GLN A 582 6.56 -3.58 -1.75
CA GLN A 582 7.88 -4.03 -2.17
C GLN A 582 8.67 -2.89 -2.83
N LEU A 583 9.89 -2.65 -2.35
CA LEU A 583 10.79 -1.62 -2.90
C LEU A 583 11.76 -2.16 -3.96
N GLN A 584 12.08 -3.45 -3.92
CA GLN A 584 12.94 -4.09 -4.91
C GLN A 584 12.25 -4.10 -6.27
N THR A 585 12.91 -3.55 -7.29
CA THR A 585 12.46 -3.52 -8.69
C THR A 585 13.56 -4.08 -9.58
N THR A 586 13.20 -4.69 -10.71
CA THR A 586 14.17 -5.24 -11.65
C THR A 586 15.20 -4.18 -12.04
N ILE A 587 16.47 -4.49 -11.81
CA ILE A 587 17.63 -3.65 -12.12
C ILE A 587 18.19 -4.16 -13.44
N ILE A 588 18.14 -3.34 -14.46
CA ILE A 588 18.81 -3.62 -15.72
C ILE A 588 20.19 -2.94 -15.60
N PRO A 589 21.33 -3.67 -15.63
CA PRO A 589 22.66 -3.08 -15.48
C PRO A 589 23.14 -2.37 -16.74
N ALA A 590 22.23 -2.04 -17.65
CA ALA A 590 22.35 -0.74 -18.26
C ALA A 590 22.30 0.27 -17.11
N ILE A 591 23.44 0.49 -16.44
CA ILE A 591 23.78 1.79 -15.85
C ILE A 591 23.19 2.75 -16.85
N GLY A 592 22.13 3.48 -16.46
CA GLY A 592 21.45 4.36 -17.38
C GLY A 592 22.54 5.11 -18.12
N GLN A 593 22.66 4.87 -19.43
CA GLN A 593 23.56 5.67 -20.26
C GLN A 593 22.90 7.04 -20.27
N PHE A 594 23.12 7.80 -19.20
CA PHE A 594 22.81 9.21 -19.13
C PHE A 594 23.74 9.82 -20.16
N GLY A 595 23.18 10.54 -21.15
CA GLY A 595 24.03 11.27 -22.08
C GLY A 595 24.99 12.17 -21.27
N GLY A 596 26.23 12.38 -21.73
CA GLY A 596 27.23 13.15 -20.96
C GLY A 596 26.71 14.51 -20.47
N ASP A 597 25.86 15.13 -21.28
CA ASP A 597 25.11 16.36 -21.00
C ASP A 597 24.08 16.23 -19.86
N GLU A 598 23.32 15.14 -19.82
CA GLU A 598 22.34 14.85 -18.77
C GLU A 598 23.04 14.60 -17.43
N PHE A 599 24.15 13.85 -17.44
CA PHE A 599 24.93 13.56 -16.25
C PHE A 599 25.58 14.81 -15.65
N ALA A 600 26.19 15.66 -16.47
CA ALA A 600 26.79 16.91 -16.00
C ALA A 600 25.75 17.82 -15.32
N ARG A 601 24.55 17.93 -15.91
CA ARG A 601 23.44 18.69 -15.31
C ARG A 601 22.93 18.05 -14.03
N ALA A 602 22.78 16.72 -13.99
CA ALA A 602 22.36 16.01 -12.78
C ALA A 602 23.34 16.21 -11.62
N LYS A 603 24.65 16.22 -11.89
CA LYS A 603 25.68 16.53 -10.90
C LYS A 603 25.56 17.96 -10.38
N ALA A 604 25.40 18.95 -11.26
CA ALA A 604 25.20 20.34 -10.86
C ALA A 604 23.92 20.53 -10.03
N ILE A 605 22.84 19.84 -10.39
CA ILE A 605 21.58 19.82 -9.63
C ILE A 605 21.79 19.20 -8.26
N TYR A 606 22.51 18.08 -8.18
CA TYR A 606 22.81 17.42 -6.90
C TYR A 606 23.61 18.35 -5.97
N GLU A 607 24.69 18.95 -6.46
CA GLU A 607 25.52 19.85 -5.66
C GLU A 607 24.68 21.03 -5.12
N TYR A 608 23.84 21.62 -5.98
CA TYR A 608 22.94 22.68 -5.58
C TYR A 608 21.91 22.22 -4.55
N LEU A 609 21.14 21.17 -4.83
CA LEU A 609 20.08 20.70 -3.93
C LEU A 609 20.64 20.17 -2.60
N ARG A 610 21.82 19.56 -2.63
CA ARG A 610 22.52 19.13 -1.42
C ARG A 610 22.90 20.32 -0.54
N SER A 611 23.36 21.42 -1.13
CA SER A 611 23.62 22.67 -0.40
C SER A 611 22.37 23.27 0.26
N GLN A 612 21.17 22.95 -0.26
CA GLN A 612 19.88 23.40 0.28
C GLN A 612 19.30 22.42 1.34
N GLY A 613 20.05 21.39 1.74
CA GLY A 613 19.67 20.45 2.80
C GLY A 613 18.86 19.23 2.35
N ALA A 614 18.82 18.92 1.06
CA ALA A 614 18.14 17.72 0.55
C ALA A 614 18.92 16.42 0.81
N THR A 615 18.20 15.34 1.16
CA THR A 615 18.77 13.99 1.27
C THR A 615 19.16 13.42 -0.10
N ASN A 616 20.08 12.44 -0.14
CA ASN A 616 20.49 11.78 -1.38
C ASN A 616 19.30 11.10 -2.07
N GLN A 617 18.41 10.50 -1.28
CA GLN A 617 17.22 9.81 -1.75
C GLN A 617 16.21 10.78 -2.38
N ALA A 618 15.98 11.94 -1.75
CA ALA A 618 15.08 12.96 -2.29
C ALA A 618 15.62 13.57 -3.58
N ILE A 619 16.92 13.84 -3.66
CA ILE A 619 17.58 14.33 -4.88
C ILE A 619 17.47 13.30 -6.00
N ALA A 620 17.80 12.04 -5.71
CA ALA A 620 17.72 10.95 -6.69
C ALA A 620 16.30 10.80 -7.26
N ALA A 621 15.28 10.92 -6.41
CA ALA A 621 13.88 10.90 -6.81
C ALA A 621 13.46 12.07 -7.72
N ILE A 622 14.00 13.27 -7.48
CA ILE A 622 13.79 14.45 -8.34
C ILE A 622 14.44 14.21 -9.71
N LEU A 623 15.71 13.78 -9.71
CA LEU A 623 16.45 13.48 -10.94
C LEU A 623 15.77 12.37 -11.75
N GLY A 624 15.25 11.33 -11.09
CA GLY A 624 14.52 10.25 -11.77
C GLY A 624 13.26 10.72 -12.48
N ASN A 625 12.53 11.67 -11.90
CA ASN A 625 11.39 12.30 -12.56
C ASN A 625 11.83 13.17 -13.74
N TRP A 626 12.82 14.04 -13.54
CA TRP A 626 13.27 14.96 -14.58
C TRP A 626 14.02 14.29 -15.74
N SER A 627 14.64 13.14 -15.53
CA SER A 627 15.16 12.31 -16.62
C SER A 627 14.07 11.90 -17.59
N VAL A 628 12.91 11.49 -17.06
CA VAL A 628 11.76 11.08 -17.89
C VAL A 628 11.01 12.29 -18.46
N GLU A 629 10.91 13.37 -17.68
CA GLU A 629 10.16 14.57 -18.03
C GLU A 629 10.84 15.40 -19.12
N SER A 630 12.14 15.66 -18.95
CA SER A 630 12.89 16.62 -19.77
C SER A 630 14.28 16.13 -20.19
N SER A 631 14.66 14.89 -19.85
CA SER A 631 16.05 14.43 -19.94
C SER A 631 17.01 15.37 -19.20
N ILE A 632 16.52 15.92 -18.08
CA ILE A 632 17.20 16.92 -17.25
C ILE A 632 17.65 18.13 -18.08
N ASN A 633 16.90 18.51 -19.11
CA ASN A 633 17.24 19.63 -19.99
C ASN A 633 16.48 20.90 -19.57
N PRO A 634 17.14 21.94 -19.03
CA PRO A 634 16.48 23.18 -18.63
C PRO A 634 15.98 23.99 -19.84
N LYS A 635 16.47 23.72 -21.05
CA LYS A 635 16.01 24.32 -22.30
C LYS A 635 14.92 23.49 -23.00
N ARG A 636 14.24 22.59 -22.29
CA ARG A 636 13.10 21.83 -22.83
C ARG A 636 11.83 22.69 -22.87
N ALA A 637 11.01 22.53 -23.90
CA ALA A 637 9.64 23.03 -23.91
C ALA A 637 8.69 21.97 -24.48
N GLU A 638 7.48 21.86 -23.94
CA GLU A 638 6.53 20.83 -24.35
C GLU A 638 6.17 20.98 -25.85
N GLY A 639 6.35 19.89 -26.60
CA GLY A 639 6.13 19.84 -28.05
C GLY A 639 7.26 20.43 -28.92
N ASP A 640 8.40 20.82 -28.34
CA ASP A 640 9.55 21.39 -29.05
C ASP A 640 10.15 20.47 -30.14
N TYR A 641 10.06 19.15 -29.96
CA TYR A 641 10.56 18.12 -30.87
C TYR A 641 9.65 17.86 -32.09
N LEU A 642 8.46 18.47 -32.12
CA LEU A 642 7.54 18.33 -33.24
C LEU A 642 8.04 19.13 -34.46
N SER A 643 7.34 19.01 -35.59
CA SER A 643 7.62 19.88 -36.74
C SER A 643 7.12 21.30 -36.47
N PRO A 644 7.84 22.35 -36.92
CA PRO A 644 7.33 23.72 -36.89
C PRO A 644 5.97 23.84 -37.62
N PRO A 645 5.05 24.72 -37.18
CA PRO A 645 5.26 25.84 -36.25
C PRO A 645 5.11 25.50 -34.76
N VAL A 646 4.65 24.29 -34.42
CA VAL A 646 4.52 23.85 -33.01
C VAL A 646 5.89 23.50 -32.42
N GLY A 647 6.70 22.81 -33.22
CA GLY A 647 8.10 22.52 -32.96
C GLY A 647 8.98 23.75 -32.92
N ALA A 648 10.17 23.58 -32.35
CA ALA A 648 11.10 24.68 -32.14
C ALA A 648 11.88 25.06 -33.40
N ARG A 649 12.16 26.35 -33.53
CA ARG A 649 13.14 26.98 -34.44
C ARG A 649 14.21 27.65 -33.58
N GLU A 650 15.28 28.13 -34.21
CA GLU A 650 16.44 28.72 -33.53
C GLU A 650 16.06 29.83 -32.52
N ASN A 651 15.05 30.65 -32.83
CA ASN A 651 14.57 31.75 -31.99
C ASN A 651 13.37 31.42 -31.10
N SER A 652 12.86 30.18 -31.12
CA SER A 652 11.62 29.80 -30.42
C SER A 652 11.67 29.99 -28.91
N TRP A 653 12.83 29.76 -28.28
CA TRP A 653 12.98 29.85 -26.82
C TRP A 653 12.92 31.28 -26.27
N ASP A 654 12.99 32.28 -27.14
CA ASP A 654 12.88 33.70 -26.78
C ASP A 654 11.59 34.34 -27.36
N ASP A 655 10.78 33.58 -28.09
CA ASP A 655 9.50 34.02 -28.66
C ASP A 655 8.34 33.77 -27.69
N GLU A 656 7.79 34.85 -27.12
CA GLU A 656 6.66 34.76 -26.18
C GLU A 656 5.40 34.14 -26.79
N GLY A 657 5.17 34.32 -28.09
CA GLY A 657 4.04 33.74 -28.80
C GLY A 657 4.17 32.22 -28.93
N TRP A 658 5.37 31.74 -29.25
CA TRP A 658 5.67 30.31 -29.32
C TRP A 658 5.63 29.64 -27.95
N LEU A 659 6.20 30.29 -26.93
CA LEU A 659 6.14 29.80 -25.54
C LEU A 659 4.69 29.77 -25.01
N SER A 660 3.83 30.68 -25.44
CA SER A 660 2.44 30.76 -24.98
C SER A 660 1.49 29.76 -25.66
N LEU A 661 1.98 28.88 -26.55
CA LEU A 661 1.13 27.87 -27.20
C LEU A 661 0.53 26.92 -26.15
N GLY A 662 -0.79 26.74 -26.18
CA GLY A 662 -1.52 25.83 -25.28
C GLY A 662 -1.71 24.43 -25.85
N GLY A 663 -2.23 23.52 -25.04
CA GLY A 663 -2.43 22.10 -25.37
C GLY A 663 -3.18 21.84 -26.69
N PRO A 664 -4.31 22.53 -26.98
CA PRO A 664 -5.03 22.35 -28.23
C PRO A 664 -4.20 22.67 -29.48
N ALA A 665 -3.27 23.62 -29.40
CA ALA A 665 -2.38 23.96 -30.50
C ALA A 665 -1.27 22.90 -30.68
N ILE A 666 -0.84 22.27 -29.58
CA ILE A 666 0.25 21.28 -29.59
C ILE A 666 -0.26 19.89 -30.01
N TYR A 667 -1.43 19.50 -29.52
CA TYR A 667 -1.95 18.15 -29.61
C TYR A 667 -3.21 18.05 -30.50
N ASN A 668 -3.30 18.91 -31.52
CA ASN A 668 -4.37 18.87 -32.53
C ASN A 668 -5.79 18.86 -31.92
N GLY A 669 -6.08 19.85 -31.07
CA GLY A 669 -7.38 20.04 -30.41
C GLY A 669 -7.55 19.31 -29.07
N ARG A 670 -6.54 18.56 -28.60
CA ARG A 670 -6.58 17.82 -27.32
C ARG A 670 -5.96 18.62 -26.16
N TYR A 671 -6.21 18.18 -24.93
CA TYR A 671 -5.69 18.76 -23.69
C TYR A 671 -6.00 20.26 -23.48
N PRO A 672 -7.28 20.67 -23.47
CA PRO A 672 -7.68 22.06 -23.26
C PRO A 672 -7.32 22.60 -21.87
N ASN A 673 -6.95 21.72 -20.92
CA ASN A 673 -6.49 22.12 -19.60
C ASN A 673 -5.13 22.82 -19.64
N ILE A 674 -4.31 22.59 -20.68
CA ILE A 674 -2.99 23.22 -20.82
C ILE A 674 -3.19 24.57 -21.52
N LEU A 675 -3.08 25.66 -20.76
CA LEU A 675 -3.25 27.01 -21.26
C LEU A 675 -1.96 27.53 -21.91
N ARG A 676 -0.80 27.21 -21.34
CA ARG A 676 0.54 27.48 -21.89
C ARG A 676 1.43 26.28 -21.61
N ARG A 677 2.20 25.86 -22.61
CA ARG A 677 3.04 24.65 -22.60
C ARG A 677 4.00 24.57 -21.42
N GLY A 678 4.37 23.36 -21.04
CA GLY A 678 5.42 23.11 -20.05
C GLY A 678 6.79 23.65 -20.46
N LEU A 679 7.53 24.22 -19.51
CA LEU A 679 8.90 24.70 -19.69
C LEU A 679 9.88 24.04 -18.72
N GLY A 680 11.11 23.79 -19.19
CA GLY A 680 12.26 23.46 -18.36
C GLY A 680 12.23 22.08 -17.70
N LEU A 681 13.01 21.93 -16.63
CA LEU A 681 13.27 20.64 -15.97
C LEU A 681 12.01 19.87 -15.57
N GLY A 682 11.08 20.57 -14.91
CA GLY A 682 9.81 20.01 -14.41
C GLY A 682 8.59 20.45 -15.23
N GLN A 683 8.80 20.83 -16.49
CA GLN A 683 7.74 21.23 -17.43
C GLN A 683 6.68 22.15 -16.76
N TRP A 684 7.13 23.27 -16.18
CA TRP A 684 6.25 24.23 -15.50
C TRP A 684 5.17 24.75 -16.45
N THR A 685 3.93 24.39 -16.17
CA THR A 685 2.78 24.55 -17.08
C THR A 685 1.73 25.47 -16.45
N ASP A 686 1.10 26.31 -17.27
CA ASP A 686 -0.11 27.03 -16.88
C ASP A 686 -1.34 26.20 -17.24
N THR A 687 -2.22 26.00 -16.26
CA THR A 687 -3.36 25.10 -16.40
C THR A 687 -4.68 25.77 -16.02
N ALA A 688 -5.78 25.29 -16.60
CA ALA A 688 -7.12 25.88 -16.41
C ALA A 688 -7.66 25.71 -14.97
N ASP A 689 -7.11 24.78 -14.20
CA ASP A 689 -7.40 24.59 -12.77
C ASP A 689 -6.65 25.57 -11.84
N GLY A 690 -5.84 26.48 -12.41
CA GLY A 690 -5.28 27.63 -11.71
C GLY A 690 -3.76 27.65 -11.55
N SER A 691 -3.01 26.67 -12.09
CA SER A 691 -1.55 26.76 -12.13
C SER A 691 -1.12 27.93 -13.02
N ARG A 692 -0.15 28.72 -12.54
CA ARG A 692 0.50 29.82 -13.29
C ARG A 692 2.01 29.64 -13.39
N ARG A 693 2.51 28.42 -13.28
CA ARG A 693 3.94 28.14 -13.10
C ARG A 693 4.78 28.47 -14.33
N HIS A 694 4.25 28.31 -15.55
CA HIS A 694 4.91 28.77 -16.78
C HIS A 694 5.13 30.29 -16.72
N THR A 695 4.05 31.03 -16.43
CA THR A 695 4.10 32.50 -16.35
C THR A 695 5.04 32.97 -15.25
N LEU A 696 4.96 32.35 -14.07
CA LEU A 696 5.80 32.70 -12.93
C LEU A 696 7.29 32.49 -13.24
N LEU A 697 7.66 31.43 -13.97
CA LEU A 697 9.04 31.18 -14.36
C LEU A 697 9.57 32.29 -15.28
N LEU A 698 8.81 32.68 -16.30
CA LEU A 698 9.21 33.75 -17.23
C LEU A 698 9.32 35.11 -16.52
N GLU A 699 8.36 35.43 -15.64
CA GLU A 699 8.43 36.65 -14.83
C GLU A 699 9.63 36.64 -13.87
N TYR A 700 9.92 35.48 -13.26
CA TYR A 700 11.08 35.32 -12.38
C TYR A 700 12.39 35.52 -13.14
N ALA A 701 12.49 34.94 -14.35
CA ALA A 701 13.62 35.11 -15.26
C ALA A 701 13.85 36.58 -15.62
N LYS A 702 12.79 37.31 -15.99
CA LYS A 702 12.84 38.75 -16.26
C LYS A 702 13.33 39.54 -15.04
N ARG A 703 12.79 39.27 -13.85
CA ARG A 703 13.21 39.96 -12.61
C ARG A 703 14.67 39.72 -12.24
N LYS A 704 15.20 38.52 -12.52
CA LYS A 704 16.60 38.16 -12.26
C LYS A 704 17.54 38.53 -13.42
N ASN A 705 17.02 39.12 -14.49
CA ASN A 705 17.75 39.44 -15.72
C ASN A 705 18.55 38.24 -16.27
N GLN A 706 17.92 37.07 -16.32
CA GLN A 706 18.52 35.82 -16.78
C GLN A 706 17.57 35.10 -17.73
N LYS A 707 18.11 34.22 -18.58
CA LYS A 707 17.29 33.39 -19.47
C LYS A 707 16.50 32.35 -18.65
N TRP A 708 15.24 32.12 -19.00
CA TRP A 708 14.37 31.18 -18.28
C TRP A 708 14.88 29.73 -18.33
N TYR A 709 15.64 29.38 -19.38
CA TYR A 709 16.28 28.08 -19.56
C TYR A 709 17.67 27.98 -18.91
N ASN A 710 18.06 28.94 -18.06
CA ASN A 710 19.26 28.81 -17.24
C ASN A 710 19.01 27.80 -16.09
N LEU A 711 19.92 26.84 -15.92
CA LEU A 711 19.81 25.78 -14.92
C LEU A 711 19.70 26.33 -13.49
N GLY A 712 20.63 27.21 -13.11
CA GLY A 712 20.65 27.81 -11.77
C GLY A 712 19.39 28.63 -11.49
N LEU A 713 18.88 29.36 -12.49
CA LEU A 713 17.63 30.10 -12.36
C LEU A 713 16.43 29.18 -12.10
N GLN A 714 16.33 28.05 -12.81
CA GLN A 714 15.22 27.10 -12.61
C GLN A 714 15.27 26.45 -11.23
N LEU A 715 16.46 26.12 -10.74
CA LEU A 715 16.65 25.57 -9.38
C LEU A 715 16.39 26.62 -8.29
N ASP A 716 16.69 27.89 -8.53
CA ASP A 716 16.32 28.98 -7.62
C ASP A 716 14.80 29.23 -7.66
N PHE A 717 14.21 29.20 -8.86
CA PHE A 717 12.78 29.35 -9.06
C PHE A 717 11.97 28.29 -8.30
N MET A 718 12.33 27.01 -8.38
CA MET A 718 11.56 25.95 -7.70
C MET A 718 11.53 26.11 -6.17
N LEU A 719 12.51 26.81 -5.59
CA LEU A 719 12.64 27.01 -4.14
C LEU A 719 12.05 28.35 -3.67
N HIS A 720 12.14 29.38 -4.51
CA HIS A 720 11.87 30.77 -4.11
C HIS A 720 10.90 31.52 -5.03
N GLY A 721 10.83 31.15 -6.30
CA GLY A 721 10.04 31.86 -7.32
C GLY A 721 8.69 31.22 -7.64
N ASP A 722 8.53 29.92 -7.38
CA ASP A 722 7.31 29.17 -7.62
C ASP A 722 6.24 29.50 -6.54
N SER A 723 5.02 29.00 -6.71
CA SER A 723 3.93 29.27 -5.78
C SER A 723 4.25 28.80 -4.35
N PRO A 724 3.73 29.47 -3.31
CA PRO A 724 3.96 29.10 -1.91
C PRO A 724 3.59 27.65 -1.58
N TYR A 725 2.67 27.05 -2.31
CA TYR A 725 2.30 25.65 -2.14
C TYR A 725 3.47 24.71 -2.49
N TYR A 726 4.03 24.84 -3.69
CA TYR A 726 5.10 23.97 -4.17
C TYR A 726 6.41 24.22 -3.43
N THR A 727 6.76 25.48 -3.16
CA THR A 727 8.00 25.84 -2.45
C THR A 727 8.01 25.31 -1.00
N ASN A 728 6.89 25.41 -0.27
CA ASN A 728 6.79 24.88 1.08
C ASN A 728 6.77 23.35 1.10
N TRP A 729 6.05 22.72 0.17
CA TRP A 729 6.02 21.26 0.06
C TRP A 729 7.42 20.69 -0.23
N LEU A 730 8.14 21.32 -1.16
CA LEU A 730 9.49 20.91 -1.55
C LEU A 730 10.48 20.97 -0.38
N LYS A 731 10.41 22.01 0.45
CA LYS A 731 11.25 22.16 1.65
C LYS A 731 11.03 21.07 2.69
N GLU A 732 9.79 20.59 2.84
CA GLU A 732 9.51 19.44 3.71
C GLU A 732 9.96 18.11 3.06
N TYR A 733 9.71 17.96 1.75
CA TYR A 733 10.11 16.78 0.99
C TYR A 733 11.62 16.52 1.02
N PHE A 734 12.44 17.57 1.02
CA PHE A 734 13.91 17.47 1.11
C PHE A 734 14.41 16.71 2.34
N LYS A 735 13.61 16.62 3.41
CA LYS A 735 13.97 15.94 4.66
C LYS A 735 13.63 14.44 4.63
N HIS A 736 12.95 13.95 3.60
CA HIS A 736 12.54 12.54 3.54
C HIS A 736 13.73 11.63 3.24
N SER A 737 13.81 10.49 3.93
CA SER A 737 14.89 9.50 3.78
C SER A 737 14.38 8.12 3.33
N GLY A 738 13.17 8.07 2.75
CA GLY A 738 12.59 6.85 2.22
C GLY A 738 13.28 6.40 0.93
N SER A 739 12.88 5.25 0.37
CA SER A 739 13.49 4.75 -0.87
C SER A 739 13.35 5.73 -2.06
N PRO A 740 14.37 5.86 -2.93
CA PRO A 740 14.30 6.73 -4.11
C PRO A 740 13.08 6.48 -5.00
N ALA A 741 12.68 5.21 -5.16
CA ALA A 741 11.49 4.84 -5.94
C ALA A 741 10.17 5.33 -5.30
N SER A 742 10.01 5.21 -3.98
CA SER A 742 8.80 5.70 -3.29
C SER A 742 8.74 7.24 -3.28
N LEU A 743 9.89 7.88 -3.07
CA LEU A 743 10.03 9.32 -3.12
C LEU A 743 9.77 9.86 -4.54
N ALA A 744 10.22 9.16 -5.59
CA ALA A 744 9.94 9.52 -6.98
C ALA A 744 8.44 9.52 -7.27
N GLN A 745 7.70 8.54 -6.75
CA GLN A 745 6.24 8.51 -6.86
C GLN A 745 5.58 9.69 -6.11
N LEU A 746 6.05 10.00 -4.90
CA LEU A 746 5.54 11.14 -4.12
C LEU A 746 5.78 12.47 -4.83
N PHE A 747 6.98 12.67 -5.38
CA PHE A 747 7.32 13.86 -6.15
C PHE A 747 6.46 13.99 -7.41
N LEU A 748 6.27 12.89 -8.15
CA LEU A 748 5.40 12.83 -9.33
C LEU A 748 3.96 13.27 -9.00
N ILE A 749 3.39 12.73 -7.91
CA ILE A 749 1.99 13.00 -7.55
C ILE A 749 1.79 14.43 -7.06
N TYR A 750 2.67 14.92 -6.18
CA TYR A 750 2.41 16.15 -5.42
C TYR A 750 3.12 17.39 -5.97
N TRP A 751 4.21 17.23 -6.72
CA TRP A 751 4.98 18.34 -7.28
C TRP A 751 4.83 18.46 -8.80
N GLU A 752 4.92 17.36 -9.55
CA GLU A 752 4.65 17.36 -11.00
C GLU A 752 3.13 17.41 -11.29
N GLY A 753 2.30 16.89 -10.38
CA GLY A 753 0.84 16.93 -10.50
C GLY A 753 0.27 15.88 -11.45
N ASN A 754 1.02 14.79 -11.70
CA ASN A 754 0.61 13.67 -12.54
C ASN A 754 0.53 12.39 -11.69
N SER A 755 -0.54 11.59 -11.81
CA SER A 755 -0.68 10.33 -11.07
C SER A 755 -0.55 9.13 -12.00
N GLY A 756 0.70 8.69 -12.25
CA GLY A 756 0.97 7.35 -12.77
C GLY A 756 1.61 7.25 -14.16
N ASP A 757 1.88 8.35 -14.87
CA ASP A 757 2.59 8.27 -16.15
C ASP A 757 4.04 7.82 -15.98
N LYS A 758 4.43 6.79 -16.74
CA LYS A 758 5.79 6.19 -16.75
C LYS A 758 6.37 5.95 -15.35
N LEU A 759 5.52 5.61 -14.37
CA LEU A 759 5.91 5.52 -12.96
C LEU A 759 7.09 4.55 -12.76
N LEU A 760 7.04 3.38 -13.39
CA LEU A 760 8.10 2.39 -13.29
C LEU A 760 9.44 2.93 -13.83
N GLU A 761 9.42 3.61 -14.97
CA GLU A 761 10.62 4.23 -15.55
C GLU A 761 11.20 5.29 -14.61
N ARG A 762 10.36 6.16 -14.04
CA ARG A 762 10.79 7.20 -13.08
C ARG A 762 11.36 6.59 -11.80
N GLN A 763 10.78 5.50 -11.31
CA GLN A 763 11.27 4.75 -10.14
C GLN A 763 12.63 4.10 -10.41
N THR A 764 12.79 3.50 -11.59
CA THR A 764 14.05 2.91 -12.04
C THR A 764 15.12 3.99 -12.18
N ARG A 765 14.84 5.10 -12.88
CA ARG A 765 15.75 6.24 -13.01
C ARG A 765 16.16 6.84 -11.68
N ALA A 766 15.22 6.97 -10.74
CA ALA A 766 15.54 7.46 -9.39
C ALA A 766 16.51 6.52 -8.66
N THR A 767 16.34 5.21 -8.83
CA THR A 767 17.24 4.21 -8.23
C THR A 767 18.62 4.25 -8.88
N GLU A 768 18.70 4.41 -10.21
CA GLU A 768 19.96 4.60 -10.94
C GLU A 768 20.70 5.86 -10.49
N TRP A 769 20.01 7.00 -10.36
CA TRP A 769 20.62 8.25 -9.88
C TRP A 769 21.09 8.13 -8.43
N TYR A 770 20.35 7.43 -7.58
CA TYR A 770 20.77 7.18 -6.21
C TYR A 770 22.07 6.39 -6.16
N TYR A 771 22.21 5.35 -6.99
CA TYR A 771 23.46 4.61 -7.13
C TYR A 771 24.62 5.53 -7.57
N GLN A 772 24.40 6.42 -8.55
CA GLN A 772 25.43 7.39 -8.99
C GLN A 772 25.82 8.39 -7.89
N ILE A 773 24.85 8.85 -7.09
CA ILE A 773 25.09 9.75 -5.95
C ILE A 773 25.91 9.06 -4.86
N GLU A 774 25.57 7.81 -4.51
CA GLU A 774 26.30 7.04 -3.48
C GLU A 774 27.73 6.71 -3.92
N LYS A 775 27.97 6.61 -5.23
CA LYS A 775 29.31 6.51 -5.82
C LYS A 775 30.01 7.87 -5.97
N GLY A 776 29.42 8.97 -5.50
CA GLY A 776 30.02 10.30 -5.50
C GLY A 776 30.02 11.00 -6.86
N PHE A 777 29.05 10.69 -7.74
CA PHE A 777 29.11 11.04 -9.16
C PHE A 777 30.43 10.63 -9.79
N SER A 778 31.02 9.52 -9.33
CA SER A 778 32.13 8.88 -10.01
C SER A 778 31.59 8.34 -11.33
N GLN A 779 31.69 9.15 -12.36
CA GLN A 779 31.84 8.60 -13.69
C GLN A 779 33.11 7.74 -13.65
N PRO A 780 33.13 6.52 -14.20
CA PRO A 780 34.36 6.09 -14.85
C PRO A 780 34.68 7.22 -15.84
N ASN A 781 35.82 7.88 -15.72
CA ASN A 781 36.15 9.08 -16.50
C ASN A 781 36.02 8.77 -18.02
N GLY A 782 34.87 9.04 -18.62
CA GLY A 782 34.61 8.64 -20.00
C GLY A 782 33.36 9.35 -20.52
N GLY A 783 33.55 10.49 -21.20
CA GLY A 783 32.46 11.11 -21.94
C GLY A 783 31.85 10.13 -22.95
N THR A 784 30.58 10.29 -23.28
CA THR A 784 29.92 9.45 -24.27
C THR A 784 30.26 9.94 -25.67
N ALA A 785 31.30 9.37 -26.29
CA ALA A 785 31.44 9.39 -27.74
C ALA A 785 30.28 8.57 -28.33
N GLN A 786 29.32 9.24 -28.98
CA GLN A 786 28.18 8.58 -29.62
C GLN A 786 28.51 8.23 -31.06
N SER A 787 28.59 6.94 -31.40
CA SER A 787 28.75 6.51 -32.79
C SER A 787 27.57 6.99 -33.65
N ASP A 788 27.83 7.36 -34.91
CA ASP A 788 26.77 7.59 -35.89
C ASP A 788 25.89 6.32 -35.98
N PRO A 789 24.57 6.40 -35.71
CA PRO A 789 23.68 5.24 -35.70
C PRO A 789 23.71 4.41 -37.00
N LYS A 790 23.94 5.06 -38.15
CA LYS A 790 24.01 4.39 -39.44
C LYS A 790 25.30 3.59 -39.60
N ALA A 791 26.43 4.15 -39.17
CA ALA A 791 27.72 3.47 -39.14
C ALA A 791 27.73 2.32 -38.12
N LEU A 792 27.10 2.51 -36.96
CA LEU A 792 27.00 1.50 -35.89
C LEU A 792 26.19 0.27 -36.32
N GLU A 793 25.02 0.48 -36.95
CA GLU A 793 24.17 -0.63 -37.40
C GLU A 793 24.85 -1.45 -38.50
N ALA A 794 25.67 -0.82 -39.35
CA ALA A 794 26.39 -1.50 -40.42
C ALA A 794 27.45 -2.51 -39.93
N VAL A 795 27.97 -2.35 -38.70
CA VAL A 795 29.05 -3.20 -38.15
C VAL A 795 28.66 -3.90 -36.84
N ARG A 796 27.38 -3.87 -36.46
CA ARG A 796 26.89 -4.33 -35.15
C ARG A 796 27.21 -5.79 -34.81
N GLY A 797 27.22 -6.66 -35.82
CA GLY A 797 27.58 -8.10 -35.67
C GLY A 797 29.08 -8.39 -35.73
N ASP A 798 29.90 -7.35 -35.88
CA ASP A 798 31.34 -7.47 -36.07
C ASP A 798 32.13 -6.89 -34.87
N PHE A 799 31.46 -6.52 -33.77
CA PHE A 799 32.15 -6.02 -32.58
C PHE A 799 32.81 -7.12 -31.77
N TYR A 800 33.96 -6.77 -31.18
CA TYR A 800 34.64 -7.64 -30.24
C TYR A 800 33.72 -7.91 -29.04
N ASP A 801 33.49 -9.20 -28.76
CA ASP A 801 32.60 -9.67 -27.69
C ASP A 801 31.15 -9.15 -27.81
N ASN A 802 30.72 -8.77 -29.02
CA ASN A 802 29.40 -8.15 -29.29
C ASN A 802 29.09 -6.89 -28.45
N SER A 803 30.12 -6.26 -27.89
CA SER A 803 29.99 -5.10 -27.01
C SER A 803 30.07 -3.81 -27.82
N ILE A 804 29.13 -2.89 -27.68
CA ILE A 804 29.13 -1.61 -28.41
C ILE A 804 30.10 -0.62 -27.73
N PRO A 805 31.08 -0.02 -28.43
CA PRO A 805 32.01 0.97 -27.83
C PRO A 805 31.30 2.15 -27.16
N GLY A 806 31.82 2.61 -26.02
CA GLY A 806 31.33 3.82 -25.35
C GLY A 806 31.13 3.73 -23.83
N GLY A 807 31.57 2.65 -23.17
CA GLY A 807 31.24 2.36 -21.77
C GLY A 807 32.40 2.29 -20.77
N GLY A 808 33.64 2.65 -21.14
CA GLY A 808 34.81 2.48 -20.27
C GLY A 808 35.60 3.75 -19.99
N ASP A 809 36.51 3.67 -19.01
CA ASP A 809 37.33 4.79 -18.51
C ASP A 809 38.47 5.12 -19.48
N GLY A 810 38.57 6.38 -19.90
CA GLY A 810 39.62 6.91 -20.78
C GLY A 810 40.97 7.18 -20.10
N MET A 811 41.15 6.80 -18.83
CA MET A 811 42.41 6.84 -18.07
C MET A 811 43.12 8.20 -18.08
N GLY A 812 42.37 9.29 -17.94
CA GLY A 812 42.94 10.65 -17.87
C GLY A 812 43.36 11.25 -19.22
N TYR A 813 43.19 10.54 -20.33
CA TYR A 813 43.33 11.11 -21.66
C TYR A 813 42.18 12.07 -21.98
N ALA A 814 42.47 13.14 -22.73
CA ALA A 814 41.48 14.14 -23.10
C ALA A 814 40.35 13.53 -23.93
N TYR A 815 39.10 13.82 -23.56
CA TYR A 815 37.91 13.31 -24.21
C TYR A 815 37.93 13.54 -25.73
N GLY A 816 37.43 12.54 -26.47
CA GLY A 816 37.34 12.60 -27.93
C GLY A 816 38.68 12.45 -28.65
N GLN A 817 39.80 12.26 -27.94
CA GLN A 817 41.10 11.92 -28.52
C GLN A 817 41.23 10.42 -28.80
N CYS A 818 41.99 10.04 -29.82
CA CYS A 818 42.21 8.64 -30.18
C CYS A 818 42.69 7.76 -29.01
N THR A 819 43.60 8.30 -28.20
CA THR A 819 44.14 7.65 -26.99
C THR A 819 43.06 7.46 -25.92
N TRP A 820 42.15 8.42 -25.77
CA TRP A 820 41.00 8.32 -24.88
C TRP A 820 40.02 7.23 -25.33
N GLY A 821 39.70 7.15 -26.63
CA GLY A 821 38.79 6.12 -27.15
C GLY A 821 39.34 4.71 -26.96
N VAL A 822 40.63 4.49 -27.22
CA VAL A 822 41.23 3.15 -27.02
C VAL A 822 41.33 2.79 -25.54
N ALA A 823 41.71 3.74 -24.66
CA ALA A 823 41.70 3.54 -23.21
C ALA A 823 40.29 3.13 -22.72
N ALA A 824 39.28 3.88 -23.13
CA ALA A 824 37.89 3.62 -22.79
C ALA A 824 37.43 2.25 -23.29
N ARG A 825 37.75 1.90 -24.54
CA ARG A 825 37.36 0.61 -25.13
C ARG A 825 38.01 -0.58 -24.43
N ILE A 826 39.30 -0.48 -24.09
CA ILE A 826 40.00 -1.53 -23.35
C ILE A 826 39.40 -1.74 -21.95
N ASN A 827 39.18 -0.66 -21.21
CA ASN A 827 38.61 -0.74 -19.86
C ASN A 827 37.17 -1.22 -19.88
N GLN A 828 36.38 -0.82 -20.88
CA GLN A 828 35.02 -1.33 -21.09
C GLN A 828 34.99 -2.85 -21.22
N LEU A 829 35.97 -3.41 -21.93
CA LEU A 829 36.05 -4.85 -22.21
C LEU A 829 36.82 -5.64 -21.13
N GLY A 830 37.31 -4.95 -20.09
CA GLY A 830 38.14 -5.55 -19.04
C GLY A 830 39.47 -6.11 -19.55
N LEU A 831 39.99 -5.60 -20.67
CA LEU A 831 41.19 -6.11 -21.31
C LEU A 831 42.47 -5.58 -20.64
N LYS A 832 43.51 -6.41 -20.61
CA LYS A 832 44.86 -6.09 -20.14
C LYS A 832 45.87 -6.42 -21.24
N LEU A 833 47.05 -5.81 -21.22
CA LEU A 833 48.13 -6.20 -22.13
C LEU A 833 48.55 -7.64 -21.80
N LYS A 834 48.69 -8.44 -22.85
CA LYS A 834 49.21 -9.80 -22.72
C LYS A 834 50.74 -9.71 -22.61
N GLY A 835 51.30 -10.06 -21.47
CA GLY A 835 52.74 -10.13 -21.27
C GLY A 835 53.37 -11.23 -22.09
N ARG A 836 54.65 -11.08 -22.44
CA ARG A 836 55.41 -12.08 -23.23
C ARG A 836 55.48 -13.45 -22.55
N ASN A 837 55.33 -13.49 -21.23
CA ASN A 837 55.32 -14.69 -20.40
C ASN A 837 53.90 -15.14 -19.99
N GLY A 838 52.85 -14.54 -20.56
CA GLY A 838 51.45 -14.84 -20.24
C GLY A 838 50.84 -14.02 -19.08
N GLU A 839 51.62 -13.12 -18.48
CA GLU A 839 51.12 -12.22 -17.42
C GLU A 839 50.09 -11.20 -17.94
N LYS A 840 49.20 -10.73 -17.06
CA LYS A 840 48.20 -9.72 -17.39
C LYS A 840 48.67 -8.35 -16.91
N ILE A 841 49.20 -7.54 -17.83
CA ILE A 841 49.79 -6.25 -17.51
C ILE A 841 48.72 -5.15 -17.66
N PRO A 842 48.45 -4.33 -16.62
CA PRO A 842 47.49 -3.25 -16.73
C PRO A 842 47.96 -2.19 -17.73
N ILE A 843 47.01 -1.58 -18.45
CA ILE A 843 47.28 -0.35 -19.20
C ILE A 843 47.37 0.82 -18.22
N ILE A 844 48.28 1.74 -18.49
CA ILE A 844 48.54 2.92 -17.66
C ILE A 844 48.02 4.20 -18.31
N ASN A 845 47.91 5.28 -17.54
CA ASN A 845 47.47 6.60 -18.03
C ASN A 845 48.58 7.38 -18.79
N THR A 846 49.76 6.80 -18.97
CA THR A 846 50.94 7.44 -19.58
C THR A 846 51.47 6.66 -20.79
N MET A 847 50.58 6.03 -21.56
CA MET A 847 50.90 5.29 -22.79
C MET A 847 51.50 6.16 -23.92
N GLY A 848 51.45 7.50 -23.79
CA GLY A 848 51.96 8.46 -24.79
C GLY A 848 50.91 8.87 -25.84
N ASN A 849 51.38 9.39 -26.98
CA ASN A 849 50.55 9.77 -28.12
C ASN A 849 50.12 8.53 -28.94
N GLY A 850 49.23 8.68 -29.94
CA GLY A 850 48.65 7.54 -30.66
C GLY A 850 49.68 6.56 -31.26
N GLN A 851 50.77 7.07 -31.84
CA GLN A 851 51.87 6.22 -32.35
C GLN A 851 52.70 5.52 -31.26
N ASP A 852 52.65 6.00 -30.02
CA ASP A 852 53.54 5.54 -28.95
C ASP A 852 52.98 4.31 -28.23
N TRP A 853 51.68 4.06 -28.32
CA TRP A 853 50.99 3.05 -27.50
C TRP A 853 51.56 1.64 -27.63
N VAL A 854 51.86 1.18 -28.84
CA VAL A 854 52.46 -0.16 -29.03
C VAL A 854 53.89 -0.22 -28.53
N ARG A 855 54.66 0.86 -28.69
CA ARG A 855 56.03 0.95 -28.16
C ARG A 855 56.03 0.96 -26.63
N THR A 856 55.09 1.69 -26.02
CA THR A 856 54.92 1.72 -24.56
C THR A 856 54.41 0.38 -24.04
N ALA A 857 53.50 -0.30 -24.76
CA ALA A 857 53.11 -1.66 -24.41
C ALA A 857 54.29 -2.63 -24.41
N ALA A 858 55.21 -2.51 -25.39
CA ALA A 858 56.43 -3.31 -25.43
C ALA A 858 57.38 -3.00 -24.25
N SER A 859 57.53 -1.73 -23.85
CA SER A 859 58.38 -1.36 -22.70
C SER A 859 57.82 -1.85 -21.36
N LEU A 860 56.49 -2.01 -21.26
CA LEU A 860 55.81 -2.61 -20.11
C LEU A 860 55.90 -4.14 -20.08
N GLY A 861 56.53 -4.78 -21.07
CA GLY A 861 56.66 -6.24 -21.17
C GLY A 861 55.52 -6.93 -21.95
N GLY A 862 54.67 -6.16 -22.62
CA GLY A 862 53.61 -6.66 -23.49
C GLY A 862 54.11 -7.37 -24.74
N GLU A 863 53.31 -8.31 -25.23
CA GLU A 863 53.45 -8.99 -26.51
C GLU A 863 52.96 -8.05 -27.62
N THR A 864 53.84 -7.76 -28.59
CA THR A 864 53.57 -6.89 -29.73
C THR A 864 53.86 -7.61 -31.04
N GLY A 865 53.29 -7.16 -32.16
CA GLY A 865 53.57 -7.75 -33.46
C GLY A 865 53.01 -6.94 -34.63
N THR A 866 53.02 -7.57 -35.80
CA THR A 866 52.60 -6.98 -37.09
C THR A 866 51.33 -7.62 -37.66
N ILE A 867 50.70 -8.55 -36.92
CA ILE A 867 49.53 -9.30 -37.37
C ILE A 867 48.29 -8.79 -36.62
N PRO A 868 47.19 -8.43 -37.30
CA PRO A 868 45.99 -7.98 -36.63
C PRO A 868 45.34 -9.16 -35.89
N LYS A 869 44.91 -8.93 -34.65
CA LYS A 869 44.10 -9.87 -33.87
C LYS A 869 42.91 -9.12 -33.29
N ALA A 870 41.74 -9.76 -33.29
CA ALA A 870 40.56 -9.20 -32.63
C ALA A 870 40.88 -8.98 -31.14
N GLY A 871 40.56 -7.79 -30.63
CA GLY A 871 40.90 -7.37 -29.26
C GLY A 871 42.25 -6.63 -29.14
N ALA A 872 43.07 -6.59 -30.19
CA ALA A 872 44.37 -5.92 -30.14
C ALA A 872 44.24 -4.38 -30.18
N ILE A 873 45.24 -3.71 -29.64
CA ILE A 873 45.47 -2.27 -29.83
C ILE A 873 46.31 -2.10 -31.10
N VAL A 874 45.96 -1.13 -31.94
CA VAL A 874 46.70 -0.81 -33.16
C VAL A 874 47.20 0.64 -33.12
N SER A 875 48.49 0.84 -33.33
CA SER A 875 49.13 2.16 -33.46
C SER A 875 49.55 2.41 -34.90
N PHE A 876 49.23 3.61 -35.40
CA PHE A 876 49.60 4.11 -36.72
C PHE A 876 50.68 5.19 -36.56
N ALA A 877 51.84 4.94 -37.16
CA ALA A 877 52.94 5.89 -37.20
C ALA A 877 52.76 6.89 -38.36
N GLY A 878 52.82 8.20 -38.08
CA GLY A 878 52.71 9.24 -39.09
C GLY A 878 52.06 10.54 -38.59
N GLY A 879 52.48 11.69 -39.11
CA GLY A 879 52.04 13.01 -38.62
C GLY A 879 52.72 13.43 -37.31
N GLN A 880 52.26 14.53 -36.69
CA GLN A 880 52.89 15.10 -35.48
C GLN A 880 52.68 14.24 -34.21
N TYR A 881 51.59 13.47 -34.14
CA TYR A 881 51.19 12.71 -32.93
C TYR A 881 50.80 11.24 -33.19
N GLY A 882 50.71 10.81 -34.46
CA GLY A 882 50.20 9.47 -34.80
C GLY A 882 48.72 9.25 -34.48
N HIS A 883 48.28 8.00 -34.59
CA HIS A 883 46.91 7.59 -34.25
C HIS A 883 46.89 6.23 -33.56
N VAL A 884 45.88 5.98 -32.72
CA VAL A 884 45.66 4.68 -32.08
C VAL A 884 44.19 4.28 -32.19
N ALA A 885 43.93 3.00 -32.45
CA ALA A 885 42.59 2.44 -32.54
C ALA A 885 42.54 1.04 -31.87
N PHE A 886 41.33 0.49 -31.77
CA PHE A 886 41.07 -0.85 -31.24
C PHE A 886 40.57 -1.78 -32.35
N VAL A 887 41.08 -3.01 -32.42
CA VAL A 887 40.69 -4.00 -33.45
C VAL A 887 39.45 -4.76 -32.98
N GLU A 888 38.32 -4.50 -33.62
CA GLU A 888 37.04 -5.14 -33.30
C GLU A 888 36.97 -6.57 -33.86
N LYS A 889 37.36 -6.75 -35.13
CA LYS A 889 37.29 -8.05 -35.82
C LYS A 889 38.32 -8.16 -36.93
N VAL A 890 38.78 -9.39 -37.16
CA VAL A 890 39.62 -9.74 -38.32
C VAL A 890 38.80 -10.66 -39.21
N TYR A 891 38.70 -10.33 -40.49
CA TYR A 891 37.93 -11.08 -41.48
C TYR A 891 38.81 -12.15 -42.17
N PRO A 892 38.21 -13.20 -42.74
CA PRO A 892 38.96 -14.28 -43.41
C PRO A 892 39.83 -13.83 -44.59
N ASP A 893 39.49 -12.69 -45.23
CA ASP A 893 40.24 -12.09 -46.34
C ASP A 893 41.49 -11.30 -45.89
N GLY A 894 41.78 -11.26 -44.58
CA GLY A 894 42.92 -10.54 -44.01
C GLY A 894 42.66 -9.05 -43.72
N SER A 895 41.48 -8.55 -44.11
CA SER A 895 41.04 -7.22 -43.71
C SER A 895 40.56 -7.22 -42.25
N PHE A 896 40.52 -6.05 -41.61
CA PHE A 896 40.09 -5.96 -40.21
C PHE A 896 39.31 -4.67 -39.92
N LEU A 897 38.36 -4.77 -39.00
CA LEU A 897 37.53 -3.69 -38.50
C LEU A 897 38.20 -3.05 -37.28
N ILE A 898 38.29 -1.72 -37.29
CA ILE A 898 38.74 -0.93 -36.14
C ILE A 898 37.64 0.00 -35.62
N SER A 899 37.64 0.22 -34.30
CA SER A 899 36.94 1.31 -33.65
C SER A 899 37.94 2.36 -33.16
N GLU A 900 37.66 3.62 -33.44
CA GLU A 900 38.58 4.73 -33.16
C GLU A 900 37.83 6.04 -32.87
N THR A 901 38.54 7.01 -32.29
CA THR A 901 38.02 8.35 -32.00
C THR A 901 39.04 9.38 -32.44
N ASN A 902 38.63 10.62 -32.67
CA ASN A 902 39.43 11.70 -33.26
C ASN A 902 39.93 11.44 -34.70
N TYR A 903 39.36 10.47 -35.41
CA TYR A 903 39.66 10.33 -36.84
C TYR A 903 38.96 11.47 -37.59
N ASN A 904 39.72 12.22 -38.40
CA ASN A 904 39.26 13.46 -39.05
C ASN A 904 38.66 14.52 -38.09
N GLY A 905 39.12 14.57 -36.84
CA GLY A 905 38.62 15.53 -35.85
C GLY A 905 37.26 15.18 -35.25
N ASN A 906 36.73 13.97 -35.50
CA ASN A 906 35.48 13.52 -34.92
C ASN A 906 35.69 12.97 -33.50
N PRO A 907 35.14 13.59 -32.45
CA PRO A 907 35.32 13.09 -31.08
C PRO A 907 34.55 11.79 -30.79
N ASN A 908 33.66 11.37 -31.68
CA ASN A 908 32.85 10.17 -31.54
C ASN A 908 33.52 8.91 -32.08
N TYR A 909 33.02 7.73 -31.69
CA TYR A 909 33.49 6.46 -32.24
C TYR A 909 33.13 6.34 -33.71
N THR A 910 34.15 6.19 -34.54
CA THR A 910 34.03 5.85 -35.96
C THR A 910 34.56 4.44 -36.20
N PHE A 911 34.05 3.83 -37.27
CA PHE A 911 34.41 2.47 -37.66
C PHE A 911 35.02 2.49 -39.05
N ARG A 912 36.20 1.88 -39.19
CA ARG A 912 36.86 1.72 -40.49
C ARG A 912 37.27 0.28 -40.70
N LYS A 913 37.04 -0.20 -41.92
CA LYS A 913 37.57 -1.48 -42.39
C LYS A 913 38.88 -1.21 -43.14
N LEU A 914 39.97 -1.78 -42.67
CA LEU A 914 41.28 -1.68 -43.30
C LEU A 914 41.56 -2.95 -44.11
N SER A 915 42.04 -2.77 -45.35
CA SER A 915 42.26 -3.86 -46.31
C SER A 915 43.50 -4.70 -46.03
N GLY A 916 44.39 -4.25 -45.14
CA GLY A 916 45.63 -4.96 -44.80
C GLY A 916 46.51 -4.14 -43.85
N VAL A 917 47.67 -4.69 -43.49
CA VAL A 917 48.68 -4.04 -42.65
C VAL A 917 49.77 -3.47 -43.54
N ASP A 918 50.14 -2.21 -43.34
CA ASP A 918 51.33 -1.60 -43.96
C ASP A 918 52.46 -1.41 -42.93
N SER A 919 53.63 -0.93 -43.39
CA SER A 919 54.82 -0.78 -42.55
C SER A 919 54.70 0.28 -41.43
N THR A 920 53.64 1.08 -41.43
CA THR A 920 53.37 2.11 -40.42
C THR A 920 52.48 1.63 -39.29
N ILE A 921 51.94 0.41 -39.38
CA ILE A 921 51.00 -0.17 -38.45
C ILE A 921 51.70 -1.18 -37.54
N SER A 922 51.45 -1.07 -36.24
CA SER A 922 51.93 -2.04 -35.25
C SER A 922 50.82 -2.40 -34.27
N PHE A 923 50.92 -3.58 -33.64
CA PHE A 923 49.90 -4.10 -32.73
C PHE A 923 50.46 -4.45 -31.36
N ALA A 924 49.66 -4.21 -30.33
CA ALA A 924 49.86 -4.74 -28.98
C ALA A 924 48.70 -5.67 -28.63
N TYR A 925 49.03 -6.89 -28.18
CA TYR A 925 48.03 -7.92 -27.91
C TYR A 925 47.50 -7.82 -26.49
N THR A 926 46.22 -8.17 -26.34
CA THR A 926 45.50 -8.07 -25.08
C THR A 926 44.93 -9.42 -24.66
N THR A 927 44.53 -9.51 -23.40
CA THR A 927 43.87 -10.67 -22.81
C THR A 927 42.89 -10.19 -21.74
N LYS A 928 41.76 -10.89 -21.56
CA LYS A 928 40.84 -10.67 -20.43
C LYS A 928 41.42 -11.33 -19.20
#